data_AF-A0A0A8X0C4-F1
#
_entry.id   AF-A0A0A8X0C4-F1
#
_cell.length_a   1.000
_cell.length_b   1.000
_cell.length_c   1.000
_cell.angle_alpha   90.00
_cell.angle_beta   90.00
_cell.angle_gamma   90.00
#
_symmetry.space_group_name_H-M   'P 1'
#
loop_
_entity.id
_entity.type
_entity.pdbx_description
1 polymer ?
#
loop_
_entity_poly.entity_id
_entity_poly.type
_entity_poly.pdbx_seq_one_letter_code
_entity_poly.pdbx_strand_id
1 'polypeptide(L)'
;MQEVSKRVYFYLLIVFGLIIPSTGFAIECYECHGTKDPIDFRPIDDAYRNVSTGGFQGNHRTHTSMDNTKQQCEFCHSGSSLYNQGHRSGKIDIAYNINNSRERALYDNRTSAWLQTSSPVYGTCTNVNCHFENETPQWGSAAFTVPANCSKCHGFPPYGGNTGAEGSHLVSGHLMGGDVDSCGHCHPRHTGFTHATSVRRSLLVIPRDPASTAAGYYDGPTNDYLPLQNNQFGKCNNIYCHSNGASVASGGINGNSTPVWGGASLNCGSCHSYPPNYVNGTPKANSHTRHSEYSFSCSRCHFSTTSDNVTIRNWRKHINKFYNISSQEERLTYSFASNGGNCANSYCHSNGTSKSTGIIPANTVKWGNGPLLCSSCHSNPPAYANGTPKANSHELHSIYGYGCNKCHVGTTSDGVSITDLSKHDNGNYDVAAGNGATFNYVYSSTGGVCSNNACHSDGTQISSGVPSSQPATWGTSLGCSGCHELRPEYANGSKKTNSHIGKHSTYFCNTCHSSTSSDGFSITNPANHINGQYDVTSAAGQFTYSYATNGGTCSNVLCHANPTGYRQWGAKECDACHGAPPNTPAHLTHFSGSAQQASYTSVKKAQDYTANSSGYIFNCGNCHPIDINKHGNGILEVELYNANAPQGSIKFLQSGASYQRGNRYYSDSRGFAYTNGTCSNVYCHSYSEWTTPGAEVCNLSNFSTCNNNAVQTLTVTRKFNAVTWNGTLPKDCTGCHANGPRSTFTTNFGSTGDSHAWLDNNYIEQGHFRKYKFSTEPVSCTFCHSGTVNTLNKFYRPSVYNPPSQPYFTNLSAVAISNFSNHVNGKNDVIFDKQKTFTVYYPGMPSWGIPEKTTFYSLSSANVGYSTETKTCSNISCHLGQTSVKWGQPYRAYKYESNDIECKRCHTAPYPYINF
;
A
#
# COMPACT_ATOMS: atom_id res chain seq x y z
N MET A 1 -105.52 54.51 36.79
CA MET A 1 -106.35 55.69 36.50
C MET A 1 -107.09 55.37 35.21
N GLN A 2 -108.29 54.78 35.31
CA GLN A 2 -109.60 55.47 35.22
C GLN A 2 -109.76 56.18 33.86
N GLU A 3 -110.81 56.08 33.07
CA GLU A 3 -112.12 55.42 33.11
C GLU A 3 -112.81 55.84 31.77
N VAL A 4 -113.72 55.02 31.23
CA VAL A 4 -115.07 55.41 30.72
C VAL A 4 -115.13 56.32 29.45
N SER A 5 -116.03 56.24 28.47
CA SER A 5 -117.42 55.77 28.39
C SER A 5 -117.84 55.50 26.94
N LYS A 6 -118.80 54.59 26.80
CA LYS A 6 -119.72 54.41 25.66
C LYS A 6 -120.79 55.52 25.63
N ARG A 7 -121.29 55.85 24.42
CA ARG A 7 -122.65 56.34 24.09
C ARG A 7 -122.98 55.78 22.70
N VAL A 8 -123.85 54.79 22.50
CA VAL A 8 -125.29 54.62 22.76
C VAL A 8 -126.21 55.31 21.72
N TYR A 9 -126.66 54.47 20.78
CA TYR A 9 -128.03 54.26 20.27
C TYR A 9 -128.78 55.32 19.42
N PHE A 10 -129.09 54.85 18.19
CA PHE A 10 -130.40 54.76 17.52
C PHE A 10 -131.08 56.02 16.93
N TYR A 11 -131.27 55.96 15.60
CA TYR A 11 -132.44 56.48 14.89
C TYR A 11 -132.95 55.44 13.87
N LEU A 12 -134.23 55.08 14.04
CA LEU A 12 -135.30 54.64 13.11
C LEU A 12 -134.92 53.89 11.80
N LEU A 13 -135.28 52.62 11.54
CA LEU A 13 -136.60 51.95 11.34
C LEU A 13 -137.49 52.53 10.21
N ILE A 14 -137.96 51.62 9.31
CA ILE A 14 -138.82 51.75 8.09
C ILE A 14 -137.95 51.62 6.80
N VAL A 15 -137.92 50.52 6.03
CA VAL A 15 -139.00 49.73 5.41
C VAL A 15 -138.58 48.26 5.30
N PHE A 16 -139.44 47.34 5.73
CA PHE A 16 -139.36 45.90 5.44
C PHE A 16 -139.90 45.65 4.02
N GLY A 17 -139.01 45.26 3.11
CA GLY A 17 -139.35 44.63 1.83
C GLY A 17 -138.38 43.47 1.62
N LEU A 18 -138.90 42.24 1.71
CA LEU A 18 -138.14 41.01 1.45
C LEU A 18 -137.57 41.03 0.02
N ILE A 19 -136.26 41.23 -0.08
CA ILE A 19 -135.45 40.74 -1.19
C ILE A 19 -134.56 39.66 -0.58
N ILE A 20 -134.76 38.42 -0.97
CA ILE A 20 -133.81 37.33 -0.71
C ILE A 20 -132.60 37.63 -1.60
N PRO A 21 -131.41 37.98 -1.07
CA PRO A 21 -130.22 37.92 -1.90
C PRO A 21 -129.88 36.45 -2.08
N SER A 22 -129.91 35.99 -3.33
CA SER A 22 -129.25 34.75 -3.72
C SER A 22 -127.78 34.85 -3.28
N THR A 23 -127.40 34.09 -2.27
CA THR A 23 -125.99 33.86 -1.93
C THR A 23 -125.37 33.07 -3.08
N GLY A 24 -124.84 33.77 -4.09
CA GLY A 24 -123.85 33.19 -4.98
C GLY A 24 -122.61 32.92 -4.12
N PHE A 25 -122.38 31.66 -3.76
CA PHE A 25 -121.14 31.24 -3.13
C PHE A 25 -119.98 31.68 -4.03
N ALA A 26 -119.07 32.50 -3.50
CA ALA A 26 -117.81 32.81 -4.16
C ALA A 26 -116.99 31.52 -4.22
N ILE A 27 -116.56 31.13 -5.42
CA ILE A 27 -115.66 29.99 -5.60
C ILE A 27 -114.31 30.35 -4.99
N GLU A 28 -113.86 29.58 -4.01
CA GLU A 28 -112.57 29.79 -3.33
C GLU A 28 -111.44 29.05 -4.05
N CYS A 29 -110.19 29.51 -3.89
CA CYS A 29 -109.02 28.95 -4.59
C CYS A 29 -108.88 27.42 -4.45
N TYR A 30 -109.27 26.87 -3.29
CA TYR A 30 -109.17 25.45 -2.99
C TYR A 30 -110.22 24.59 -3.71
N GLU A 31 -111.28 25.19 -4.25
CA GLU A 31 -112.35 24.45 -4.95
C GLU A 31 -111.95 24.06 -6.37
N CYS A 32 -110.90 24.66 -6.94
CA CYS A 32 -110.33 24.31 -8.25
C CYS A 32 -108.84 23.91 -8.18
N HIS A 33 -108.06 24.46 -7.26
CA HIS A 33 -106.59 24.35 -7.25
C HIS A 33 -105.95 24.18 -5.85
N GLY A 34 -106.70 23.70 -4.84
CA GLY A 34 -106.20 23.52 -3.48
C GLY A 34 -106.84 22.34 -2.73
N THR A 35 -106.72 22.35 -1.41
CA THR A 35 -107.22 21.30 -0.50
C THR A 35 -108.53 21.74 0.15
N LYS A 36 -109.58 20.91 0.05
CA LYS A 36 -110.75 20.97 0.93
C LYS A 36 -110.72 19.72 1.79
N ASP A 37 -110.13 19.82 2.97
CA ASP A 37 -109.98 18.71 3.92
C ASP A 37 -111.27 17.86 3.96
N PRO A 38 -111.20 16.55 3.64
CA PRO A 38 -110.00 15.71 3.49
C PRO A 38 -109.44 15.55 2.07
N ILE A 39 -109.96 16.23 1.07
CA ILE A 39 -109.65 16.00 -0.35
C ILE A 39 -108.67 17.06 -0.89
N ASP A 40 -107.51 16.60 -1.36
CA ASP A 40 -106.51 17.40 -2.07
C ASP A 40 -106.74 17.36 -3.58
N PHE A 41 -107.27 18.44 -4.14
CA PHE A 41 -107.53 18.59 -5.58
C PHE A 41 -106.31 19.10 -6.35
N ARG A 42 -105.22 19.47 -5.66
CA ARG A 42 -103.99 19.90 -6.34
C ARG A 42 -103.45 18.77 -7.19
N PRO A 43 -102.86 19.10 -8.34
CA PRO A 43 -102.22 18.11 -9.21
C PRO A 43 -101.26 17.24 -8.42
N ILE A 44 -101.40 15.92 -8.59
CA ILE A 44 -100.63 14.93 -7.86
C ILE A 44 -99.24 14.79 -8.48
N ASP A 45 -98.23 14.66 -7.62
CA ASP A 45 -96.82 14.45 -8.00
C ASP A 45 -96.57 13.00 -8.45
N ASP A 46 -97.38 12.50 -9.37
CA ASP A 46 -97.36 11.12 -9.84
C ASP A 46 -97.72 11.03 -11.33
N ALA A 47 -97.36 9.94 -11.98
CA ALA A 47 -97.51 9.74 -13.42
C ALA A 47 -98.95 9.45 -13.87
N TYR A 48 -99.92 9.47 -12.94
CA TYR A 48 -101.32 9.12 -13.20
C TYR A 48 -102.29 10.17 -12.63
N ARG A 49 -103.50 10.19 -13.18
CA ARG A 49 -104.62 10.97 -12.63
C ARG A 49 -105.22 10.22 -11.45
N ASN A 50 -105.22 10.82 -10.26
CA ASN A 50 -105.86 10.22 -9.10
C ASN A 50 -107.38 10.31 -9.24
N VAL A 51 -108.02 9.18 -9.55
CA VAL A 51 -109.48 9.11 -9.76
C VAL A 51 -110.28 9.40 -8.49
N SER A 52 -109.70 9.16 -7.32
CA SER A 52 -110.37 9.34 -6.02
C SER A 52 -110.37 10.78 -5.54
N THR A 53 -109.34 11.57 -5.87
CA THR A 53 -109.28 13.00 -5.51
C THR A 53 -109.55 13.94 -6.68
N GLY A 54 -109.66 13.40 -7.90
CA GLY A 54 -109.82 14.19 -9.13
C GLY A 54 -108.56 14.91 -9.61
N GLY A 55 -107.46 14.84 -8.82
CA GLY A 55 -106.19 15.49 -9.12
C GLY A 55 -105.54 14.95 -10.40
N PHE A 56 -105.24 15.85 -11.34
CA PHE A 56 -104.50 15.51 -12.56
C PHE A 56 -102.99 15.37 -12.28
N GLN A 57 -102.28 14.69 -13.17
CA GLN A 57 -100.82 14.56 -13.08
C GLN A 57 -100.16 15.95 -13.12
N GLY A 58 -99.18 16.21 -12.26
CA GLY A 58 -98.45 17.47 -12.18
C GLY A 58 -97.38 17.42 -11.10
N ASN A 59 -96.86 18.57 -10.65
CA ASN A 59 -95.92 18.63 -9.52
C ASN A 59 -96.30 19.68 -8.45
N HIS A 60 -97.58 20.01 -8.34
CA HIS A 60 -98.00 21.12 -7.49
C HIS A 60 -97.86 20.83 -5.99
N ARG A 61 -97.94 19.57 -5.56
CA ARG A 61 -97.82 19.22 -4.13
C ARG A 61 -96.37 19.25 -3.66
N THR A 62 -95.42 19.09 -4.57
CA THR A 62 -93.98 19.22 -4.32
C THR A 62 -93.56 20.68 -4.26
N HIS A 63 -94.24 21.57 -5.00
CA HIS A 63 -93.90 23.00 -5.07
C HIS A 63 -94.75 23.89 -4.16
N THR A 64 -95.87 23.38 -3.61
CA THR A 64 -96.75 24.13 -2.70
C THR A 64 -97.20 23.27 -1.53
N SER A 65 -97.32 23.85 -0.33
CA SER A 65 -97.92 23.19 0.85
C SER A 65 -99.45 23.18 0.78
N MET A 66 -100.10 22.37 1.63
CA MET A 66 -101.57 22.33 1.74
C MET A 66 -102.17 23.69 2.17
N ASP A 67 -101.41 24.50 2.92
CA ASP A 67 -101.81 25.82 3.42
C ASP A 67 -101.40 26.98 2.51
N ASN A 68 -101.38 26.79 1.19
CA ASN A 68 -100.85 27.81 0.28
C ASN A 68 -101.70 29.09 0.23
N THR A 69 -101.05 30.23 0.02
CA THR A 69 -101.69 31.54 -0.12
C THR A 69 -101.76 31.98 -1.58
N LYS A 70 -102.68 32.89 -1.91
CA LYS A 70 -102.83 33.49 -3.27
C LYS A 70 -101.51 34.09 -3.79
N GLN A 71 -100.65 34.57 -2.90
CA GLN A 71 -99.34 35.15 -3.21
C GLN A 71 -98.29 34.10 -3.62
N GLN A 72 -98.40 32.85 -3.15
CA GLN A 72 -97.45 31.80 -3.52
C GLN A 72 -97.69 31.26 -4.94
N CYS A 73 -98.94 31.30 -5.43
CA CYS A 73 -99.25 30.97 -6.81
C CYS A 73 -98.71 32.03 -7.79
N GLU A 74 -98.65 33.30 -7.37
CA GLU A 74 -98.10 34.41 -8.17
C GLU A 74 -96.64 34.19 -8.58
N PHE A 75 -95.85 33.43 -7.79
CA PHE A 75 -94.47 33.11 -8.14
C PHE A 75 -94.34 32.43 -9.50
N CYS A 76 -95.32 31.60 -9.85
CA CYS A 76 -95.33 30.84 -11.09
C CYS A 76 -96.39 31.33 -12.07
N HIS A 77 -97.50 31.89 -11.60
CA HIS A 77 -98.66 32.26 -12.42
C HIS A 77 -99.06 33.72 -12.20
N SER A 78 -98.69 34.60 -13.13
CA SER A 78 -98.97 36.04 -13.09
C SER A 78 -100.44 36.35 -12.85
N GLY A 79 -100.74 37.31 -11.98
CA GLY A 79 -102.09 37.80 -11.68
C GLY A 79 -102.91 36.91 -10.75
N SER A 80 -102.37 35.81 -10.24
CA SER A 80 -103.03 34.89 -9.31
C SER A 80 -103.25 35.49 -7.91
N SER A 81 -102.47 36.50 -7.54
CA SER A 81 -102.57 37.22 -6.26
C SER A 81 -103.83 38.07 -6.14
N LEU A 82 -104.42 38.51 -7.26
CA LEU A 82 -105.57 39.43 -7.30
C LEU A 82 -106.90 38.77 -7.72
N TYR A 83 -106.87 37.56 -8.27
CA TYR A 83 -108.04 36.72 -8.68
C TYR A 83 -109.27 37.52 -9.16
N ASN A 84 -109.13 38.24 -10.28
CA ASN A 84 -110.28 38.86 -10.95
C ASN A 84 -110.92 37.89 -11.97
N GLN A 85 -112.08 38.25 -12.55
CA GLN A 85 -112.77 37.41 -13.54
C GLN A 85 -111.90 36.99 -14.74
N GLY A 86 -110.80 37.69 -15.01
CA GLY A 86 -109.82 37.34 -16.04
C GLY A 86 -108.99 36.08 -15.75
N HIS A 87 -108.94 35.61 -14.50
CA HIS A 87 -108.26 34.35 -14.13
C HIS A 87 -108.99 33.11 -14.68
N ARG A 88 -110.31 33.20 -14.94
CA ARG A 88 -111.11 32.12 -15.57
C ARG A 88 -111.11 32.20 -17.10
N SER A 89 -109.97 32.56 -17.70
CA SER A 89 -109.84 32.73 -19.16
C SER A 89 -109.67 31.42 -19.92
N GLY A 90 -109.67 30.26 -19.23
CA GLY A 90 -109.40 28.95 -19.81
C GLY A 90 -107.96 28.78 -20.27
N LYS A 91 -107.06 29.68 -19.85
CA LYS A 91 -105.64 29.66 -20.17
C LYS A 91 -104.79 29.57 -18.90
N ILE A 92 -103.66 28.90 -19.00
CA ILE A 92 -102.60 28.82 -18.00
C ILE A 92 -101.48 29.75 -18.47
N ASP A 93 -101.09 30.70 -17.64
CA ASP A 93 -99.99 31.64 -17.91
C ASP A 93 -98.88 31.48 -16.88
N ILE A 94 -97.62 31.73 -17.27
CA ILE A 94 -96.47 31.64 -16.38
C ILE A 94 -95.77 32.99 -16.23
N ALA A 95 -95.33 33.28 -15.01
CA ALA A 95 -94.62 34.51 -14.69
C ALA A 95 -93.33 34.65 -15.49
N TYR A 96 -93.13 35.82 -16.08
CA TYR A 96 -91.95 36.16 -16.87
C TYR A 96 -90.64 36.04 -16.07
N ASN A 97 -90.69 36.35 -14.78
CA ASN A 97 -89.56 36.47 -13.86
C ASN A 97 -89.76 35.61 -12.60
N ILE A 98 -90.06 34.30 -12.75
CA ILE A 98 -90.23 33.37 -11.63
C ILE A 98 -89.09 33.56 -10.61
N ASN A 99 -89.43 33.91 -9.37
CA ASN A 99 -88.48 34.16 -8.27
C ASN A 99 -87.34 35.16 -8.61
N ASN A 100 -87.60 36.19 -9.43
CA ASN A 100 -86.59 37.14 -9.91
C ASN A 100 -85.45 36.48 -10.71
N SER A 101 -85.80 35.47 -11.52
CA SER A 101 -84.85 34.91 -12.50
C SER A 101 -84.32 36.01 -13.42
N ARG A 102 -83.00 35.99 -13.70
CA ARG A 102 -82.33 37.03 -14.50
C ARG A 102 -82.78 37.00 -15.95
N GLU A 103 -82.95 35.80 -16.48
CA GLU A 103 -83.44 35.55 -17.83
C GLU A 103 -84.92 35.16 -17.80
N ARG A 104 -85.58 35.32 -18.96
CA ARG A 104 -86.99 34.97 -19.18
C ARG A 104 -87.22 33.49 -18.83
N ALA A 105 -88.04 33.22 -17.82
CA ALA A 105 -88.49 31.86 -17.50
C ALA A 105 -89.38 31.32 -18.62
N LEU A 106 -89.13 30.10 -19.09
CA LEU A 106 -89.90 29.46 -20.15
C LEU A 106 -90.54 28.17 -19.61
N TYR A 107 -91.70 27.80 -20.14
CA TYR A 107 -92.27 26.45 -20.02
C TYR A 107 -92.53 25.89 -21.41
N ASP A 108 -91.94 24.73 -21.73
CA ASP A 108 -91.96 24.15 -23.09
C ASP A 108 -91.55 25.17 -24.18
N ASN A 109 -90.51 25.97 -23.89
CA ASN A 109 -90.04 27.06 -24.75
C ASN A 109 -91.09 28.16 -25.05
N ARG A 110 -92.10 28.31 -24.19
CA ARG A 110 -93.18 29.32 -24.31
C ARG A 110 -93.23 30.23 -23.10
N THR A 111 -93.70 31.45 -23.33
CA THR A 111 -94.06 32.44 -22.29
C THR A 111 -95.44 33.04 -22.49
N SER A 112 -96.17 32.57 -23.49
CA SER A 112 -97.54 32.99 -23.77
C SER A 112 -98.51 32.00 -23.14
N ALA A 113 -99.60 32.52 -22.57
CA ALA A 113 -100.64 31.68 -21.97
C ALA A 113 -101.20 30.63 -22.95
N TRP A 114 -101.35 29.38 -22.50
CA TRP A 114 -101.87 28.24 -23.29
C TRP A 114 -103.18 27.70 -22.74
N LEU A 115 -103.94 26.96 -23.54
CA LEU A 115 -105.24 26.43 -23.15
C LEU A 115 -105.16 25.38 -22.05
N GLN A 116 -106.06 25.45 -21.07
CA GLN A 116 -106.28 24.41 -20.07
C GLN A 116 -107.05 23.24 -20.72
N THR A 117 -106.47 22.05 -20.76
CA THR A 117 -107.10 20.84 -21.35
C THR A 117 -107.15 19.68 -20.37
N SER A 118 -108.06 18.73 -20.58
CA SER A 118 -108.17 17.50 -19.76
C SER A 118 -107.07 16.48 -20.04
N SER A 119 -106.35 16.63 -21.15
CA SER A 119 -105.19 15.82 -21.56
C SER A 119 -104.02 16.76 -21.86
N PRO A 120 -103.40 17.37 -20.85
CA PRO A 120 -102.33 18.33 -21.05
C PRO A 120 -101.08 17.65 -21.60
N VAL A 121 -100.37 18.34 -22.51
CA VAL A 121 -99.00 18.01 -22.88
C VAL A 121 -98.09 18.72 -21.88
N TYR A 122 -97.30 17.96 -21.13
CA TYR A 122 -96.40 18.52 -20.14
C TYR A 122 -95.07 18.93 -20.78
N GLY A 123 -94.48 20.01 -20.27
CA GLY A 123 -93.21 20.54 -20.73
C GLY A 123 -92.20 20.69 -19.61
N THR A 124 -91.06 21.28 -19.94
CA THR A 124 -89.96 21.57 -19.02
C THR A 124 -89.91 23.06 -18.72
N CYS A 125 -89.44 23.44 -17.54
CA CYS A 125 -89.10 24.83 -17.22
C CYS A 125 -87.63 25.09 -17.56
N THR A 126 -87.31 26.27 -18.10
CA THR A 126 -85.92 26.73 -18.28
C THR A 126 -85.72 28.13 -17.73
N ASN A 127 -84.46 28.49 -17.41
CA ASN A 127 -84.04 29.79 -16.85
C ASN A 127 -84.66 30.12 -15.49
N VAL A 128 -85.19 29.14 -14.76
CA VAL A 128 -85.77 29.36 -13.42
C VAL A 128 -84.68 29.22 -12.37
N ASN A 129 -84.42 30.29 -11.62
CA ASN A 129 -83.38 30.27 -10.60
C ASN A 129 -83.66 29.27 -9.46
N CYS A 130 -84.90 28.82 -9.25
CA CYS A 130 -85.25 27.72 -8.35
C CYS A 130 -84.62 26.38 -8.79
N HIS A 131 -84.37 26.17 -10.07
CA HIS A 131 -83.78 24.92 -10.58
C HIS A 131 -82.37 25.13 -11.13
N PHE A 132 -81.60 26.02 -10.50
CA PHE A 132 -80.23 26.38 -10.91
C PHE A 132 -80.14 26.83 -12.36
N GLU A 133 -81.21 27.44 -12.88
CA GLU A 133 -81.30 27.94 -14.26
C GLU A 133 -81.13 26.85 -15.33
N ASN A 134 -81.25 25.58 -14.93
CA ASN A 134 -81.18 24.42 -15.80
C ASN A 134 -82.57 24.05 -16.33
N GLU A 135 -82.61 23.27 -17.41
CA GLU A 135 -83.83 22.65 -17.87
C GLU A 135 -84.34 21.64 -16.82
N THR A 136 -85.57 21.83 -16.35
CA THR A 136 -86.18 20.91 -15.38
C THR A 136 -86.57 19.60 -16.05
N PRO A 137 -86.78 18.53 -15.28
CA PRO A 137 -87.58 17.40 -15.77
C PRO A 137 -88.95 17.88 -16.28
N GLN A 138 -89.57 17.06 -17.12
CA GLN A 138 -90.93 17.31 -17.57
C GLN A 138 -91.86 17.41 -16.36
N TRP A 139 -92.73 18.41 -16.36
CA TRP A 139 -93.76 18.59 -15.34
C TRP A 139 -94.68 17.36 -15.28
N GLY A 140 -95.11 16.95 -14.09
CA GLY A 140 -95.79 15.68 -13.87
C GLY A 140 -94.87 14.47 -13.68
N SER A 141 -93.56 14.66 -13.51
CA SER A 141 -92.61 13.57 -13.21
C SER A 141 -92.51 13.29 -11.70
N ALA A 142 -91.94 12.15 -11.32
CA ALA A 142 -91.77 11.80 -9.90
C ALA A 142 -90.84 12.78 -9.16
N ALA A 143 -91.14 13.06 -7.90
CA ALA A 143 -90.33 13.93 -7.05
C ALA A 143 -88.91 13.37 -6.83
N PHE A 144 -87.93 14.27 -6.70
CA PHE A 144 -86.55 13.90 -6.39
C PHE A 144 -86.43 13.30 -4.98
N THR A 145 -85.62 12.26 -4.85
CA THR A 145 -85.38 11.52 -3.60
C THR A 145 -83.92 11.65 -3.16
N VAL A 146 -83.69 11.66 -1.85
CA VAL A 146 -82.35 11.64 -1.26
C VAL A 146 -81.97 10.19 -0.93
N PRO A 147 -80.73 9.74 -1.24
CA PRO A 147 -79.63 10.50 -1.86
C PRO A 147 -79.57 10.43 -3.40
N ALA A 148 -80.47 9.66 -4.03
CA ALA A 148 -80.36 9.26 -5.43
C ALA A 148 -80.34 10.42 -6.45
N ASN A 149 -80.91 11.58 -6.10
CA ASN A 149 -81.07 12.71 -7.01
C ASN A 149 -80.29 13.97 -6.64
N CYS A 150 -79.35 13.92 -5.69
CA CYS A 150 -78.51 15.08 -5.34
C CYS A 150 -77.74 15.63 -6.57
N SER A 151 -77.32 14.76 -7.48
CA SER A 151 -76.61 15.11 -8.72
C SER A 151 -77.43 15.89 -9.73
N LYS A 152 -78.76 15.95 -9.56
CA LYS A 152 -79.66 16.72 -10.44
C LYS A 152 -79.63 18.22 -10.15
N CYS A 153 -79.18 18.62 -8.97
CA CYS A 153 -79.04 20.02 -8.56
C CYS A 153 -77.58 20.43 -8.39
N HIS A 154 -76.72 19.53 -7.92
CA HIS A 154 -75.29 19.79 -7.69
C HIS A 154 -74.43 18.82 -8.50
N GLY A 155 -73.45 19.31 -9.26
CA GLY A 155 -72.39 18.45 -9.79
C GLY A 155 -71.53 17.88 -8.66
N PHE A 156 -70.98 16.67 -8.84
CA PHE A 156 -70.03 16.07 -7.90
C PHE A 156 -68.67 15.77 -8.56
N PRO A 157 -67.62 16.56 -8.30
CA PRO A 157 -67.66 17.94 -7.76
C PRO A 157 -68.45 18.89 -8.69
N PRO A 158 -68.83 20.11 -8.24
CA PRO A 158 -69.54 21.08 -9.09
C PRO A 158 -68.84 21.17 -10.46
N TYR A 159 -69.58 20.92 -11.54
CA TYR A 159 -69.00 20.76 -12.87
C TYR A 159 -68.26 22.01 -13.32
N GLY A 160 -67.08 21.83 -13.89
CA GLY A 160 -66.39 22.88 -14.62
C GLY A 160 -64.92 22.56 -14.94
N GLY A 161 -64.24 23.48 -15.62
CA GLY A 161 -62.91 23.26 -16.20
C GLY A 161 -61.76 23.18 -15.17
N ASN A 162 -60.55 22.82 -15.61
CA ASN A 162 -59.36 22.71 -14.76
C ASN A 162 -58.81 24.05 -14.21
N THR A 163 -59.46 25.18 -14.50
CA THR A 163 -58.99 26.53 -14.14
C THR A 163 -60.13 27.38 -13.57
N GLY A 164 -59.77 28.43 -12.82
CA GLY A 164 -60.74 29.31 -12.17
C GLY A 164 -61.44 28.67 -10.97
N ALA A 165 -62.61 29.20 -10.61
CA ALA A 165 -63.36 28.76 -9.44
C ALA A 165 -63.95 27.36 -9.56
N GLU A 166 -64.28 26.94 -10.78
CA GLU A 166 -64.65 25.57 -11.12
C GLU A 166 -63.49 24.60 -10.86
N GLY A 167 -62.30 24.94 -11.35
CA GLY A 167 -61.08 24.16 -11.12
C GLY A 167 -60.66 24.07 -9.66
N SER A 168 -61.01 25.04 -8.82
CA SER A 168 -60.68 25.03 -7.38
C SER A 168 -61.37 23.90 -6.61
N HIS A 169 -62.60 23.51 -7.01
CA HIS A 169 -63.27 22.32 -6.47
C HIS A 169 -62.62 21.03 -6.96
N LEU A 170 -62.24 20.95 -8.24
CA LEU A 170 -61.55 19.79 -8.79
C LEU A 170 -60.18 19.58 -8.15
N VAL A 171 -59.41 20.66 -8.00
CA VAL A 171 -58.10 20.65 -7.33
C VAL A 171 -58.30 20.26 -5.87
N SER A 172 -59.13 20.96 -5.09
CA SER A 172 -59.33 20.63 -3.67
C SER A 172 -59.92 19.23 -3.45
N GLY A 173 -60.83 18.80 -4.32
CA GLY A 173 -61.45 17.48 -4.28
C GLY A 173 -60.47 16.36 -4.61
N HIS A 174 -59.71 16.48 -5.70
CA HIS A 174 -58.70 15.49 -6.10
C HIS A 174 -57.59 15.34 -5.04
N LEU A 175 -57.18 16.45 -4.42
CA LEU A 175 -56.17 16.45 -3.36
C LEU A 175 -56.68 15.76 -2.08
N MET A 176 -57.98 15.76 -1.81
CA MET A 176 -58.55 15.21 -0.57
C MET A 176 -59.08 13.76 -0.71
N GLY A 177 -59.16 13.23 -1.93
CA GLY A 177 -59.61 11.85 -2.21
C GLY A 177 -60.77 11.74 -3.20
N GLY A 178 -61.36 12.86 -3.60
CA GLY A 178 -62.39 12.95 -4.65
C GLY A 178 -63.74 12.33 -4.28
N ASP A 179 -63.93 11.97 -3.01
CA ASP A 179 -65.15 11.34 -2.50
C ASP A 179 -66.10 12.36 -1.84
N VAL A 180 -67.36 11.95 -1.64
CA VAL A 180 -68.38 12.80 -1.00
C VAL A 180 -67.98 13.21 0.42
N ASP A 181 -67.08 12.45 1.03
CA ASP A 181 -66.57 12.76 2.36
C ASP A 181 -65.66 13.98 2.35
N SER A 182 -64.91 14.19 1.26
CA SER A 182 -63.97 15.29 1.04
C SER A 182 -64.64 16.67 1.08
N CYS A 183 -65.88 16.78 0.58
CA CYS A 183 -66.66 18.02 0.66
C CYS A 183 -66.94 18.44 2.11
N GLY A 184 -67.01 17.47 3.03
CA GLY A 184 -67.20 17.66 4.46
C GLY A 184 -66.11 18.49 5.14
N HIS A 185 -64.94 18.65 4.50
CA HIS A 185 -63.86 19.49 5.01
C HIS A 185 -64.10 20.98 4.78
N CYS A 186 -65.02 21.37 3.90
CA CYS A 186 -65.34 22.78 3.64
C CYS A 186 -66.82 23.09 3.80
N HIS A 187 -67.71 22.13 3.53
CA HIS A 187 -69.15 22.30 3.62
C HIS A 187 -69.76 21.32 4.61
N PRO A 188 -70.76 21.73 5.41
CA PRO A 188 -71.52 20.79 6.21
C PRO A 188 -72.27 19.80 5.31
N ARG A 189 -72.43 18.56 5.76
CA ARG A 189 -73.24 17.56 5.05
C ARG A 189 -74.72 17.82 5.29
N HIS A 190 -75.50 17.82 4.21
CA HIS A 190 -76.96 17.85 4.27
C HIS A 190 -77.50 16.42 4.16
N THR A 191 -78.23 15.94 5.17
CA THR A 191 -78.76 14.56 5.25
C THR A 191 -80.21 14.43 4.79
N GLY A 192 -80.83 15.52 4.33
CA GLY A 192 -82.22 15.53 3.84
C GLY A 192 -82.41 16.50 2.68
N PHE A 193 -83.47 16.29 1.90
CA PHE A 193 -83.81 17.15 0.78
C PHE A 193 -84.39 18.47 1.31
N THR A 194 -83.76 19.59 1.00
CA THR A 194 -84.35 20.91 1.21
C THR A 194 -84.80 21.47 -0.13
N HIS A 195 -86.12 21.63 -0.31
CA HIS A 195 -86.73 22.07 -1.56
C HIS A 195 -86.17 23.43 -2.03
N ALA A 196 -86.16 23.63 -3.34
CA ALA A 196 -85.44 24.73 -3.99
C ALA A 196 -86.11 26.10 -3.90
N THR A 197 -87.15 26.27 -3.08
CA THR A 197 -87.53 27.59 -2.54
C THR A 197 -86.40 28.22 -1.69
N SER A 198 -85.32 27.47 -1.50
CA SER A 198 -84.05 27.80 -0.84
C SER A 198 -83.02 28.54 -1.71
N VAL A 199 -83.20 28.76 -3.01
CA VAL A 199 -82.22 29.52 -3.80
C VAL A 199 -82.19 30.98 -3.31
N ARG A 200 -81.03 31.41 -2.79
CA ARG A 200 -80.71 32.58 -1.91
C ARG A 200 -80.25 32.22 -0.50
N ARG A 201 -80.21 30.93 -0.11
CA ARG A 201 -79.49 30.53 1.11
C ARG A 201 -77.99 30.62 0.87
N SER A 202 -77.28 31.32 1.75
CA SER A 202 -75.82 31.35 1.75
C SER A 202 -75.25 29.93 1.83
N LEU A 203 -74.30 29.63 0.94
CA LEU A 203 -73.39 28.50 1.06
C LEU A 203 -72.67 28.59 2.42
N LEU A 204 -72.69 27.51 3.17
CA LEU A 204 -71.93 27.44 4.42
C LEU A 204 -70.54 26.89 4.11
N VAL A 205 -69.52 27.74 4.21
CA VAL A 205 -68.11 27.40 4.03
C VAL A 205 -67.40 27.45 5.38
N ILE A 206 -67.16 26.29 5.96
CA ILE A 206 -66.42 26.12 7.22
C ILE A 206 -65.24 25.20 6.92
N PRO A 207 -64.04 25.76 6.65
CA PRO A 207 -62.84 24.96 6.49
C PRO A 207 -62.54 24.16 7.76
N ARG A 208 -62.15 22.90 7.58
CA ARG A 208 -61.87 21.95 8.66
C ARG A 208 -60.55 21.25 8.40
N ASP A 209 -59.91 20.83 9.49
CA ASP A 209 -58.74 19.97 9.42
C ASP A 209 -59.12 18.50 9.08
N PRO A 210 -58.14 17.60 8.91
CA PRO A 210 -58.41 16.18 8.64
C PRO A 210 -59.16 15.43 9.76
N ALA A 211 -59.21 15.98 10.97
CA ALA A 211 -60.00 15.47 12.09
C ALA A 211 -61.40 16.13 12.16
N SER A 212 -61.81 16.83 11.10
CA SER A 212 -63.08 17.56 10.98
C SER A 212 -63.27 18.70 11.98
N THR A 213 -62.19 19.17 12.60
CA THR A 213 -62.21 20.33 13.51
C THR A 213 -62.23 21.61 12.69
N ALA A 214 -63.19 22.50 12.94
CA ALA A 214 -63.29 23.78 12.23
C ALA A 214 -62.03 24.64 12.48
N ALA A 215 -61.41 25.10 11.39
CA ALA A 215 -60.17 25.87 11.44
C ALA A 215 -60.09 26.82 10.23
N GLY A 216 -60.20 28.12 10.51
CA GLY A 216 -60.16 29.18 9.50
C GLY A 216 -61.54 29.57 8.95
N TYR A 217 -61.56 30.44 7.94
CA TYR A 217 -62.80 30.96 7.34
C TYR A 217 -62.59 31.38 5.87
N TYR A 218 -63.69 31.43 5.13
CA TYR A 218 -63.77 32.01 3.79
C TYR A 218 -64.44 33.38 3.89
N ASP A 219 -63.83 34.42 3.31
CA ASP A 219 -64.31 35.81 3.43
C ASP A 219 -65.10 36.32 2.22
N GLY A 220 -65.36 35.45 1.24
CA GLY A 220 -66.09 35.80 0.02
C GLY A 220 -67.61 35.71 0.19
N PRO A 221 -68.36 36.28 -0.78
CA PRO A 221 -69.80 36.07 -0.88
C PRO A 221 -70.15 34.58 -0.97
N THR A 222 -71.30 34.23 -0.40
CA THR A 222 -71.80 32.84 -0.32
C THR A 222 -73.16 32.67 -0.97
N ASN A 223 -73.69 33.72 -1.60
CA ASN A 223 -75.04 33.78 -2.16
C ASN A 223 -75.04 34.13 -3.67
N ASP A 224 -73.89 34.02 -4.31
CA ASP A 224 -73.59 34.28 -5.72
C ASP A 224 -73.11 33.00 -6.43
N TYR A 225 -73.96 31.98 -6.42
CA TYR A 225 -73.63 30.63 -6.91
C TYR A 225 -74.47 30.16 -8.10
N LEU A 226 -75.37 31.01 -8.63
CA LEU A 226 -76.16 30.67 -9.81
C LEU A 226 -75.33 30.86 -11.09
N PRO A 227 -75.53 30.01 -12.13
CA PRO A 227 -74.75 30.08 -13.37
C PRO A 227 -74.72 31.45 -14.07
N LEU A 228 -75.84 32.18 -14.05
CA LEU A 228 -75.97 33.50 -14.67
C LEU A 228 -75.60 34.65 -13.72
N GLN A 229 -75.10 34.39 -12.52
CA GLN A 229 -74.59 35.43 -11.61
C GLN A 229 -73.12 35.78 -11.92
N ASN A 230 -72.73 37.02 -11.62
CA ASN A 230 -71.32 37.40 -11.61
C ASN A 230 -70.74 37.03 -10.25
N ASN A 231 -70.05 35.90 -10.19
CA ASN A 231 -69.53 35.35 -8.94
C ASN A 231 -68.25 36.08 -8.52
N GLN A 232 -68.17 36.52 -7.27
CA GLN A 232 -66.99 37.14 -6.66
C GLN A 232 -66.36 36.16 -5.68
N PHE A 233 -65.04 35.98 -5.77
CA PHE A 233 -64.33 35.02 -4.94
C PHE A 233 -63.56 35.67 -3.79
N GLY A 234 -63.63 35.05 -2.61
CA GLY A 234 -62.91 35.46 -1.40
C GLY A 234 -61.63 34.68 -1.15
N LYS A 235 -60.96 35.01 -0.06
CA LYS A 235 -59.77 34.38 0.48
C LYS A 235 -60.11 33.34 1.53
N CYS A 236 -59.28 32.30 1.58
CA CYS A 236 -59.28 31.31 2.65
C CYS A 236 -58.23 31.71 3.70
N ASN A 237 -58.67 32.05 4.91
CA ASN A 237 -57.80 32.55 5.97
C ASN A 237 -57.67 31.55 7.13
N ASN A 238 -56.48 31.47 7.74
CA ASN A 238 -56.18 30.65 8.93
C ASN A 238 -56.54 29.15 8.80
N ILE A 239 -56.43 28.59 7.59
CA ILE A 239 -56.76 27.19 7.36
C ILE A 239 -55.55 26.28 7.50
N TYR A 240 -55.78 25.07 7.99
CA TYR A 240 -54.73 24.06 8.20
C TYR A 240 -53.99 23.66 6.91
N CYS A 241 -54.71 23.42 5.82
CA CYS A 241 -54.14 22.94 4.54
C CYS A 241 -53.24 23.95 3.83
N HIS A 242 -53.26 25.23 4.25
CA HIS A 242 -52.41 26.32 3.74
C HIS A 242 -51.51 26.92 4.84
N SER A 243 -51.25 26.12 5.88
CA SER A 243 -50.28 26.44 6.93
C SER A 243 -48.84 26.09 6.50
N ASN A 244 -47.87 26.47 7.33
CA ASN A 244 -46.47 26.08 7.16
C ASN A 244 -46.12 24.67 7.68
N GLY A 245 -47.12 23.86 8.03
CA GLY A 245 -46.91 22.51 8.54
C GLY A 245 -46.21 22.43 9.90
N ALA A 246 -46.07 23.54 10.64
CA ALA A 246 -45.46 23.55 11.98
C ALA A 246 -46.37 23.01 13.10
N SER A 247 -47.64 22.71 12.80
CA SER A 247 -48.64 22.24 13.76
C SER A 247 -48.27 20.93 14.46
N VAL A 248 -47.56 20.04 13.78
CA VAL A 248 -47.08 18.77 14.36
C VAL A 248 -46.14 18.99 15.56
N ALA A 249 -45.35 20.06 15.54
CA ALA A 249 -44.41 20.39 16.61
C ALA A 249 -44.95 21.41 17.62
N SER A 250 -45.77 22.36 17.16
CA SER A 250 -46.24 23.49 17.97
C SER A 250 -47.66 23.33 18.53
N GLY A 251 -48.42 22.33 18.06
CA GLY A 251 -49.85 22.17 18.39
C GLY A 251 -50.76 23.22 17.74
N GLY A 252 -50.22 24.31 17.21
CA GLY A 252 -50.97 25.42 16.60
C GLY A 252 -50.97 25.41 15.07
N ILE A 253 -52.04 25.93 14.47
CA ILE A 253 -52.12 26.20 13.02
C ILE A 253 -51.63 27.63 12.80
N ASN A 254 -50.40 27.77 12.31
CA ASN A 254 -49.88 29.07 11.89
C ASN A 254 -50.18 29.26 10.40
N GLY A 255 -50.90 30.32 10.05
CA GLY A 255 -51.15 30.67 8.66
C GLY A 255 -49.84 30.96 7.92
N ASN A 256 -49.71 30.48 6.67
CA ASN A 256 -48.57 30.80 5.82
C ASN A 256 -49.01 31.36 4.46
N SER A 257 -50.09 30.84 3.90
CA SER A 257 -50.72 31.39 2.69
C SER A 257 -52.21 31.61 2.89
N THR A 258 -52.71 32.71 2.30
CA THR A 258 -54.12 33.09 2.26
C THR A 258 -54.57 33.13 0.79
N PRO A 259 -54.80 31.96 0.17
CA PRO A 259 -55.16 31.91 -1.25
C PRO A 259 -56.55 32.46 -1.49
N VAL A 260 -56.73 33.02 -2.69
CA VAL A 260 -58.03 33.44 -3.22
C VAL A 260 -58.67 32.24 -3.93
N TRP A 261 -59.95 31.98 -3.68
CA TRP A 261 -60.70 30.95 -4.39
C TRP A 261 -60.74 31.26 -5.90
N GLY A 262 -60.47 30.28 -6.76
CA GLY A 262 -60.29 30.50 -8.19
C GLY A 262 -59.00 31.22 -8.60
N GLY A 263 -58.07 31.45 -7.66
CA GLY A 263 -56.77 32.05 -7.92
C GLY A 263 -55.74 31.12 -8.58
N ALA A 264 -54.50 31.61 -8.71
CA ALA A 264 -53.41 30.86 -9.30
C ALA A 264 -52.97 29.65 -8.43
N SER A 265 -52.43 28.63 -9.08
CA SER A 265 -51.90 27.43 -8.41
C SER A 265 -50.75 27.76 -7.45
N LEU A 266 -50.79 27.15 -6.26
CA LEU A 266 -49.73 27.29 -5.26
C LEU A 266 -48.59 26.29 -5.53
N ASN A 267 -47.36 26.71 -5.22
CA ASN A 267 -46.19 25.82 -5.20
C ASN A 267 -45.78 25.50 -3.74
N CYS A 268 -44.88 24.53 -3.54
CA CYS A 268 -44.44 24.13 -2.19
C CYS A 268 -43.94 25.33 -1.36
N GLY A 269 -43.16 26.22 -1.99
CA GLY A 269 -42.62 27.44 -1.38
C GLY A 269 -43.67 28.46 -0.94
N SER A 270 -44.90 28.38 -1.47
CA SER A 270 -46.01 29.22 -1.06
C SER A 270 -46.53 28.86 0.34
N CYS A 271 -46.30 27.63 0.81
CA CYS A 271 -46.79 27.14 2.10
C CYS A 271 -45.66 26.90 3.11
N HIS A 272 -44.52 26.36 2.69
CA HIS A 272 -43.38 26.15 3.58
C HIS A 272 -42.07 26.26 2.81
N SER A 273 -40.97 26.55 3.51
CA SER A 273 -39.64 26.56 2.88
C SER A 273 -39.32 25.21 2.24
N TYR A 274 -38.58 25.27 1.13
CA TYR A 274 -38.23 24.13 0.30
C TYR A 274 -36.74 24.19 -0.09
N PRO A 275 -35.83 23.41 0.54
CA PRO A 275 -36.03 22.56 1.72
C PRO A 275 -36.30 23.39 3.00
N PRO A 276 -36.71 22.75 4.11
CA PRO A 276 -36.99 23.46 5.35
C PRO A 276 -35.73 24.15 5.92
N ASN A 277 -35.73 25.49 5.93
CA ASN A 277 -34.60 26.32 6.38
C ASN A 277 -34.98 27.14 7.63
N TYR A 278 -34.94 26.50 8.79
CA TYR A 278 -35.13 27.13 10.10
C TYR A 278 -34.08 26.65 11.08
N VAL A 279 -33.81 27.46 12.12
CA VAL A 279 -32.81 27.14 13.15
C VAL A 279 -33.20 25.83 13.85
N ASN A 280 -32.24 24.93 14.04
CA ASN A 280 -32.48 23.68 14.74
C ASN A 280 -33.05 23.93 16.15
N GLY A 281 -34.19 23.32 16.47
CA GLY A 281 -34.91 23.51 17.72
C GLY A 281 -36.00 24.60 17.67
N THR A 282 -36.07 25.42 16.61
CA THR A 282 -37.10 26.47 16.45
C THR A 282 -37.65 26.49 15.02
N PRO A 283 -38.92 26.08 14.77
CA PRO A 283 -39.93 25.60 15.72
C PRO A 283 -39.76 24.12 16.11
N LYS A 284 -38.78 23.40 15.54
CA LYS A 284 -38.54 21.96 15.77
C LYS A 284 -37.12 21.54 15.42
N ALA A 285 -36.76 20.30 15.72
CA ALA A 285 -35.48 19.72 15.32
C ALA A 285 -35.28 19.78 13.79
N ASN A 286 -34.13 20.30 13.35
CA ASN A 286 -33.78 20.44 11.94
C ASN A 286 -32.38 19.87 11.66
N SER A 287 -32.30 19.01 10.65
CA SER A 287 -31.04 18.58 10.03
C SER A 287 -31.11 18.58 8.51
N HIS A 288 -32.15 19.20 7.92
CA HIS A 288 -32.31 19.27 6.47
C HIS A 288 -31.13 19.96 5.80
N THR A 289 -30.62 21.06 6.38
CA THR A 289 -29.47 21.80 5.82
C THR A 289 -28.29 20.88 5.50
N ARG A 290 -27.95 19.95 6.42
CA ARG A 290 -26.87 18.98 6.19
C ARG A 290 -27.21 17.94 5.14
N HIS A 291 -28.45 17.44 5.09
CA HIS A 291 -28.85 16.45 4.09
C HIS A 291 -29.04 17.08 2.69
N SER A 292 -29.36 18.37 2.62
CA SER A 292 -29.44 19.11 1.36
C SER A 292 -28.07 19.40 0.75
N GLU A 293 -26.99 19.44 1.55
CA GLU A 293 -25.62 19.55 1.02
C GLU A 293 -25.28 18.34 0.13
N TYR A 294 -25.81 17.16 0.44
CA TYR A 294 -25.70 15.95 -0.39
C TYR A 294 -26.65 15.94 -1.60
N SER A 295 -27.45 16.99 -1.81
CA SER A 295 -28.43 17.09 -2.90
C SER A 295 -29.46 15.95 -2.93
N PHE A 296 -29.79 15.39 -1.76
CA PHE A 296 -30.81 14.34 -1.68
C PHE A 296 -32.19 14.86 -2.06
N SER A 297 -32.93 14.07 -2.84
CA SER A 297 -34.33 14.35 -3.10
C SER A 297 -35.17 14.15 -1.84
N CYS A 298 -36.26 14.91 -1.71
CA CYS A 298 -37.20 14.75 -0.61
C CYS A 298 -37.79 13.33 -0.57
N SER A 299 -38.00 12.73 -1.76
CA SER A 299 -38.50 11.35 -1.90
C SER A 299 -37.58 10.28 -1.32
N ARG A 300 -36.28 10.58 -1.10
CA ARG A 300 -35.37 9.64 -0.44
C ARG A 300 -35.79 9.33 1.00
N CYS A 301 -36.32 10.33 1.72
CA CYS A 301 -36.75 10.20 3.12
C CYS A 301 -38.27 10.31 3.31
N HIS A 302 -38.99 10.91 2.36
CA HIS A 302 -40.44 11.16 2.43
C HIS A 302 -41.21 10.46 1.30
N PHE A 303 -40.76 9.27 0.88
CA PHE A 303 -41.28 8.53 -0.28
C PHE A 303 -42.80 8.30 -0.28
N SER A 304 -43.40 8.09 0.88
CA SER A 304 -44.84 7.92 1.05
C SER A 304 -45.62 9.22 0.85
N THR A 305 -44.96 10.37 0.94
CA THR A 305 -45.55 11.71 0.83
C THR A 305 -45.27 12.37 -0.51
N THR A 306 -44.05 12.24 -1.04
CA THR A 306 -43.61 12.87 -2.29
C THR A 306 -42.93 11.85 -3.21
N SER A 307 -43.20 11.91 -4.52
CA SER A 307 -42.51 11.08 -5.52
C SER A 307 -41.14 11.65 -5.87
N ASP A 308 -40.99 12.96 -5.71
CA ASP A 308 -39.79 13.69 -6.07
C ASP A 308 -39.64 14.88 -5.12
N ASN A 309 -39.23 16.02 -5.67
CA ASN A 309 -38.94 17.25 -4.99
C ASN A 309 -40.12 18.25 -5.02
N VAL A 310 -41.05 18.10 -5.96
CA VAL A 310 -42.11 19.08 -6.23
C VAL A 310 -43.51 18.45 -6.32
N THR A 311 -43.60 17.12 -6.37
CA THR A 311 -44.85 16.38 -6.58
C THR A 311 -45.25 15.59 -5.34
N ILE A 312 -46.37 15.97 -4.73
CA ILE A 312 -46.95 15.22 -3.61
C ILE A 312 -47.61 13.95 -4.14
N ARG A 313 -47.09 12.80 -3.70
CA ARG A 313 -47.59 11.46 -4.04
C ARG A 313 -48.89 11.13 -3.30
N ASN A 314 -48.94 11.42 -2.00
CA ASN A 314 -50.08 11.09 -1.17
C ASN A 314 -50.45 12.29 -0.30
N TRP A 315 -51.48 12.99 -0.76
CA TRP A 315 -51.97 14.19 -0.10
C TRP A 315 -52.52 13.93 1.30
N ARG A 316 -53.19 12.79 1.52
CA ARG A 316 -53.64 12.39 2.86
C ARG A 316 -52.47 12.27 3.83
N LYS A 317 -51.31 11.76 3.39
CA LYS A 317 -50.09 11.72 4.21
C LYS A 317 -49.44 13.10 4.35
N HIS A 318 -49.41 13.92 3.31
CA HIS A 318 -48.85 15.27 3.39
C HIS A 318 -49.54 16.13 4.48
N ILE A 319 -50.86 15.99 4.62
CA ILE A 319 -51.67 16.79 5.53
C ILE A 319 -52.09 16.04 6.81
N ASN A 320 -51.60 14.85 7.13
CA ASN A 320 -52.12 14.07 8.28
C ASN A 320 -51.68 14.54 9.68
N LYS A 321 -50.94 15.65 9.82
CA LYS A 321 -50.32 16.09 11.08
C LYS A 321 -49.24 15.13 11.63
N PHE A 322 -48.58 14.36 10.77
CA PHE A 322 -47.44 13.52 11.15
C PHE A 322 -46.21 13.78 10.25
N TYR A 323 -45.01 13.55 10.78
CA TYR A 323 -43.81 13.44 9.95
C TYR A 323 -43.72 12.04 9.37
N ASN A 324 -44.23 11.88 8.14
CA ASN A 324 -44.15 10.61 7.43
C ASN A 324 -42.74 10.46 6.85
N ILE A 325 -41.90 9.71 7.55
CA ILE A 325 -40.58 9.28 7.08
C ILE A 325 -40.70 7.86 6.53
N SER A 326 -40.27 7.67 5.31
CA SER A 326 -40.30 6.42 4.58
C SER A 326 -39.33 6.49 3.39
N SER A 327 -38.57 5.43 3.16
CA SER A 327 -37.64 5.29 2.04
C SER A 327 -38.13 4.25 1.03
N GLN A 328 -37.72 4.38 -0.23
CA GLN A 328 -38.01 3.39 -1.28
C GLN A 328 -36.99 2.24 -1.29
N GLU A 329 -35.72 2.52 -1.02
CA GLU A 329 -34.60 1.60 -1.29
C GLU A 329 -33.76 1.24 -0.06
N GLU A 330 -33.87 2.00 1.04
CA GLU A 330 -33.08 1.80 2.24
C GLU A 330 -33.92 1.21 3.37
N ARG A 331 -33.34 0.33 4.21
CA ARG A 331 -33.95 -0.11 5.48
C ARG A 331 -33.93 1.01 6.54
N LEU A 332 -34.28 2.25 6.19
CA LEU A 332 -34.38 3.35 7.15
C LEU A 332 -35.58 3.13 8.07
N THR A 333 -35.31 2.98 9.36
CA THR A 333 -36.34 2.97 10.40
C THR A 333 -36.34 4.34 11.08
N TYR A 334 -37.49 4.99 11.15
CA TYR A 334 -37.65 6.24 11.88
C TYR A 334 -38.61 6.05 13.05
N SER A 335 -38.15 6.43 14.25
CA SER A 335 -39.00 6.51 15.45
C SER A 335 -39.25 7.98 15.77
N PHE A 336 -40.52 8.38 15.74
CA PHE A 336 -40.90 9.77 15.99
C PHE A 336 -40.68 10.17 17.46
N ALA A 337 -40.18 11.39 17.66
CA ALA A 337 -40.15 12.08 18.95
C ALA A 337 -40.34 13.58 18.76
N SER A 338 -41.01 14.25 19.71
CA SER A 338 -41.37 15.67 19.64
C SER A 338 -40.16 16.61 19.57
N ASN A 339 -38.99 16.17 20.05
CA ASN A 339 -37.73 16.92 20.04
C ASN A 339 -36.71 16.43 18.99
N GLY A 340 -37.17 15.73 17.95
CA GLY A 340 -36.33 15.10 16.94
C GLY A 340 -36.23 13.58 17.14
N GLY A 341 -36.87 12.84 16.25
CA GLY A 341 -36.90 11.37 16.25
C GLY A 341 -35.56 10.71 15.94
N ASN A 342 -35.50 9.38 16.07
CA ASN A 342 -34.29 8.61 15.79
C ASN A 342 -34.38 7.90 14.43
N CYS A 343 -33.32 8.04 13.65
CA CYS A 343 -33.07 7.28 12.43
C CYS A 343 -32.19 6.07 12.77
N ALA A 344 -32.58 4.89 12.29
CA ALA A 344 -31.83 3.66 12.49
C ALA A 344 -31.79 2.80 11.22
N ASN A 345 -30.84 1.87 11.17
CA ASN A 345 -30.68 0.87 10.12
C ASN A 345 -30.45 1.45 8.71
N SER A 346 -29.87 2.66 8.62
CA SER A 346 -29.47 3.28 7.34
C SER A 346 -27.97 3.15 7.12
N TYR A 347 -27.60 2.88 5.87
CA TYR A 347 -26.22 2.87 5.41
C TYR A 347 -25.53 4.22 5.62
N CYS A 348 -26.23 5.34 5.39
CA CYS A 348 -25.68 6.69 5.43
C CYS A 348 -25.14 7.10 6.82
N HIS A 349 -25.65 6.49 7.88
CA HIS A 349 -25.19 6.72 9.25
C HIS A 349 -24.45 5.51 9.85
N SER A 350 -24.01 4.58 9.00
CA SER A 350 -23.32 3.36 9.44
C SER A 350 -21.82 3.61 9.60
N ASN A 351 -21.10 2.60 10.11
CA ASN A 351 -19.62 2.60 10.14
C ASN A 351 -18.99 2.23 8.78
N GLY A 352 -19.77 2.20 7.69
CA GLY A 352 -19.31 1.89 6.34
C GLY A 352 -18.99 0.41 6.05
N THR A 353 -19.27 -0.52 6.98
CA THR A 353 -18.97 -1.95 6.80
C THR A 353 -19.96 -2.71 5.92
N SER A 354 -21.14 -2.13 5.68
CA SER A 354 -22.24 -2.79 4.96
C SER A 354 -21.88 -3.22 3.54
N LYS A 355 -20.99 -2.50 2.86
CA LYS A 355 -20.50 -2.88 1.51
C LYS A 355 -19.77 -4.22 1.53
N SER A 356 -19.07 -4.55 2.62
CA SER A 356 -18.38 -5.84 2.77
C SER A 356 -19.24 -6.92 3.40
N THR A 357 -20.11 -6.58 4.36
CA THR A 357 -20.93 -7.57 5.09
C THR A 357 -22.25 -7.88 4.41
N GLY A 358 -22.74 -7.01 3.52
CA GLY A 358 -24.12 -7.02 3.04
C GLY A 358 -25.15 -6.66 4.13
N ILE A 359 -24.70 -6.31 5.33
CA ILE A 359 -25.55 -6.05 6.50
C ILE A 359 -25.35 -4.59 6.92
N ILE A 360 -26.45 -3.84 7.04
CA ILE A 360 -26.42 -2.52 7.66
C ILE A 360 -26.40 -2.72 9.18
N PRO A 361 -25.32 -2.34 9.89
CA PRO A 361 -25.26 -2.49 11.34
C PRO A 361 -26.38 -1.70 12.02
N ALA A 362 -26.87 -2.21 13.15
CA ALA A 362 -27.81 -1.47 13.99
C ALA A 362 -27.11 -0.21 14.52
N ASN A 363 -27.43 0.92 13.90
CA ASN A 363 -27.00 2.25 14.26
C ASN A 363 -28.22 3.07 14.64
N THR A 364 -28.06 4.05 15.53
CA THR A 364 -29.15 4.97 15.87
C THR A 364 -28.58 6.36 16.00
N VAL A 365 -29.10 7.27 15.18
CA VAL A 365 -28.74 8.70 15.22
C VAL A 365 -29.99 9.54 15.43
N LYS A 366 -29.87 10.59 16.23
CA LYS A 366 -30.98 11.48 16.54
C LYS A 366 -31.04 12.63 15.52
N TRP A 367 -32.22 12.87 14.98
CA TRP A 367 -32.47 14.03 14.13
C TRP A 367 -32.35 15.32 14.94
N GLY A 368 -31.60 16.31 14.44
CA GLY A 368 -31.38 17.58 15.13
C GLY A 368 -30.22 17.61 16.13
N ASN A 369 -29.36 16.59 16.18
CA ASN A 369 -28.22 16.54 17.12
C ASN A 369 -26.91 17.17 16.60
N GLY A 370 -26.97 18.02 15.57
CA GLY A 370 -25.81 18.72 15.01
C GLY A 370 -24.96 17.87 14.05
N PRO A 371 -23.86 18.43 13.50
CA PRO A 371 -22.96 17.71 12.60
C PRO A 371 -22.19 16.61 13.35
N LEU A 372 -22.06 15.44 12.73
CA LEU A 372 -21.30 14.31 13.26
C LEU A 372 -19.83 14.43 12.89
N LEU A 373 -18.94 14.03 13.80
CA LEU A 373 -17.52 13.87 13.50
C LEU A 373 -17.27 12.52 12.84
N CYS A 374 -16.18 12.38 12.08
CA CYS A 374 -15.79 11.11 11.46
C CYS A 374 -15.72 9.96 12.49
N SER A 375 -15.21 10.26 13.70
CA SER A 375 -15.10 9.30 14.82
C SER A 375 -16.46 8.82 15.35
N SER A 376 -17.52 9.61 15.18
CA SER A 376 -18.88 9.23 15.60
C SER A 376 -19.46 8.07 14.80
N CYS A 377 -18.92 7.81 13.60
CA CYS A 377 -19.33 6.70 12.73
C CYS A 377 -18.23 5.65 12.55
N HIS A 378 -16.97 6.09 12.36
CA HIS A 378 -15.86 5.21 11.98
C HIS A 378 -14.78 5.04 13.07
N SER A 379 -14.93 5.58 14.28
CA SER A 379 -13.99 5.43 15.42
C SER A 379 -12.54 5.91 15.24
N ASN A 380 -12.12 6.28 14.01
CA ASN A 380 -10.85 6.91 13.64
C ASN A 380 -9.61 6.35 14.38
N PRO A 381 -9.14 5.10 14.10
CA PRO A 381 -9.35 4.24 12.91
C PRO A 381 -10.67 3.43 12.89
N PRO A 382 -11.04 2.76 11.76
CA PRO A 382 -12.29 2.00 11.64
C PRO A 382 -12.61 1.14 12.85
N ALA A 383 -13.87 1.19 13.30
CA ALA A 383 -14.38 0.53 14.52
C ALA A 383 -14.36 -1.02 14.50
N TYR A 384 -13.66 -1.63 13.55
CA TYR A 384 -13.62 -3.07 13.35
C TYR A 384 -12.18 -3.57 13.20
N ALA A 385 -11.91 -4.75 13.75
CA ALA A 385 -10.59 -5.35 13.75
C ALA A 385 -10.12 -5.68 12.32
N ASN A 386 -8.80 -5.69 12.11
CA ASN A 386 -8.25 -6.19 10.86
C ASN A 386 -8.74 -7.62 10.58
N GLY A 387 -9.30 -7.85 9.40
CA GLY A 387 -9.76 -9.16 8.94
C GLY A 387 -11.23 -9.44 9.25
N THR A 388 -11.92 -8.58 10.01
CA THR A 388 -13.35 -8.76 10.31
C THR A 388 -14.06 -7.42 10.40
N PRO A 389 -15.01 -7.12 9.50
CA PRO A 389 -15.54 -7.97 8.44
C PRO A 389 -14.68 -8.02 7.16
N LYS A 390 -13.64 -7.18 7.07
CA LYS A 390 -12.67 -7.22 5.97
C LYS A 390 -11.28 -6.88 6.47
N ALA A 391 -10.28 -7.31 5.71
CA ALA A 391 -8.90 -6.92 5.93
C ALA A 391 -8.74 -5.38 5.93
N ASN A 392 -8.06 -4.88 6.95
CA ASN A 392 -7.70 -3.48 7.07
C ASN A 392 -6.31 -3.33 7.74
N SER A 393 -5.61 -2.21 7.58
CA SER A 393 -4.28 -1.97 8.16
C SER A 393 -4.17 -0.60 8.82
N HIS A 394 -5.30 -0.01 9.23
CA HIS A 394 -5.33 1.37 9.73
C HIS A 394 -4.54 1.54 11.03
N GLU A 395 -4.58 0.55 11.92
CA GLU A 395 -3.82 0.57 13.17
C GLU A 395 -2.33 0.78 12.91
N LEU A 396 -1.75 0.01 11.98
CA LEU A 396 -0.34 0.13 11.60
C LEU A 396 -0.04 1.51 11.00
N HIS A 397 -0.85 1.99 10.06
CA HIS A 397 -0.61 3.30 9.44
C HIS A 397 -0.82 4.48 10.40
N SER A 398 -1.73 4.34 11.36
CA SER A 398 -1.96 5.33 12.42
C SER A 398 -0.76 5.44 13.36
N ILE A 399 -0.06 4.33 13.65
CA ILE A 399 1.18 4.35 14.45
C ILE A 399 2.28 5.16 13.76
N TYR A 400 2.34 5.11 12.42
CA TYR A 400 3.26 5.94 11.62
C TYR A 400 2.73 7.37 11.37
N GLY A 401 1.61 7.76 11.99
CA GLY A 401 1.07 9.12 11.91
C GLY A 401 0.42 9.48 10.57
N TYR A 402 0.00 8.49 9.78
CA TYR A 402 -0.66 8.74 8.49
C TYR A 402 -2.15 9.06 8.68
N GLY A 403 -2.56 10.28 8.32
CA GLY A 403 -3.95 10.72 8.31
C GLY A 403 -4.75 10.17 7.12
N CYS A 404 -6.08 10.22 7.23
CA CYS A 404 -7.01 9.66 6.24
C CYS A 404 -6.80 10.25 4.83
N ASN A 405 -6.47 11.54 4.74
CA ASN A 405 -6.26 12.27 3.49
C ASN A 405 -5.10 11.76 2.63
N LYS A 406 -4.20 10.91 3.17
CA LYS A 406 -3.17 10.26 2.35
C LYS A 406 -3.72 9.14 1.46
N CYS A 407 -4.83 8.52 1.87
CA CYS A 407 -5.45 7.39 1.17
C CYS A 407 -6.89 7.66 0.70
N HIS A 408 -7.61 8.55 1.37
CA HIS A 408 -8.99 8.93 1.09
C HIS A 408 -9.05 10.38 0.58
N VAL A 409 -8.09 10.79 -0.25
CA VAL A 409 -7.97 12.18 -0.74
C VAL A 409 -9.21 12.66 -1.49
N GLY A 410 -9.90 11.74 -2.17
CA GLY A 410 -11.18 12.04 -2.82
C GLY A 410 -12.30 12.36 -1.83
N THR A 411 -12.25 11.82 -0.62
CA THR A 411 -13.28 12.02 0.42
C THR A 411 -12.90 13.15 1.38
N THR A 412 -11.61 13.31 1.73
CA THR A 412 -11.12 14.30 2.69
C THR A 412 -9.72 14.79 2.33
N SER A 413 -9.51 16.11 2.37
CA SER A 413 -8.22 16.75 2.11
C SER A 413 -7.36 16.94 3.38
N ASP A 414 -7.99 17.01 4.55
CA ASP A 414 -7.37 17.30 5.85
C ASP A 414 -7.46 16.14 6.86
N GLY A 415 -8.24 15.10 6.55
CA GLY A 415 -8.50 13.97 7.43
C GLY A 415 -9.58 14.22 8.50
N VAL A 416 -10.25 15.37 8.46
CA VAL A 416 -11.22 15.80 9.48
C VAL A 416 -12.55 16.26 8.86
N SER A 417 -12.51 16.87 7.67
CA SER A 417 -13.67 17.37 6.94
C SER A 417 -13.89 16.59 5.64
N ILE A 418 -15.15 16.47 5.22
CA ILE A 418 -15.53 15.85 3.95
C ILE A 418 -15.39 16.89 2.85
N THR A 419 -14.55 16.62 1.85
CA THR A 419 -14.31 17.52 0.70
C THR A 419 -15.27 17.24 -0.45
N ASP A 420 -15.49 15.97 -0.78
CA ASP A 420 -16.46 15.56 -1.82
C ASP A 420 -17.52 14.65 -1.19
N LEU A 421 -18.73 15.19 -1.06
CA LEU A 421 -19.85 14.48 -0.46
C LEU A 421 -20.28 13.28 -1.31
N SER A 422 -20.12 13.33 -2.63
CA SER A 422 -20.43 12.22 -3.55
C SER A 422 -19.47 11.05 -3.42
N LYS A 423 -18.30 11.26 -2.80
CA LYS A 423 -17.31 10.22 -2.48
C LYS A 423 -17.46 9.67 -1.07
N HIS A 424 -18.30 10.28 -0.25
CA HIS A 424 -18.54 9.82 1.12
C HIS A 424 -19.71 8.84 1.22
N ASP A 425 -20.75 8.99 0.39
CA ASP A 425 -22.01 8.23 0.51
C ASP A 425 -22.29 7.26 -0.66
N ASN A 426 -21.37 7.12 -1.62
CA ASN A 426 -21.57 6.33 -2.84
C ASN A 426 -21.53 4.79 -2.68
N GLY A 427 -21.41 4.27 -1.47
CA GLY A 427 -21.34 2.82 -1.25
C GLY A 427 -20.02 2.17 -1.64
N ASN A 428 -18.94 2.93 -1.88
CA ASN A 428 -17.63 2.43 -2.30
C ASN A 428 -16.52 2.84 -1.33
N TYR A 429 -15.40 2.12 -1.41
CA TYR A 429 -14.18 2.49 -0.70
C TYR A 429 -13.29 3.30 -1.64
N ASP A 430 -13.47 4.63 -1.68
CA ASP A 430 -12.64 5.52 -2.48
C ASP A 430 -11.23 5.64 -1.88
N VAL A 431 -10.31 4.83 -2.38
CA VAL A 431 -8.90 4.81 -1.98
C VAL A 431 -8.04 5.25 -3.16
N ALA A 432 -7.35 6.38 -3.00
CA ALA A 432 -6.44 6.94 -3.98
C ALA A 432 -5.28 7.66 -3.28
N ALA A 433 -4.11 7.65 -3.90
CA ALA A 433 -2.95 8.34 -3.37
C ALA A 433 -3.15 9.87 -3.42
N GLY A 434 -2.79 10.55 -2.32
CA GLY A 434 -2.86 11.99 -2.22
C GLY A 434 -1.94 12.55 -1.14
N ASN A 435 -1.87 13.88 -1.07
CA ASN A 435 -1.09 14.62 -0.06
C ASN A 435 0.35 14.10 0.14
N GLY A 436 1.08 14.00 -0.98
CA GLY A 436 2.47 13.56 -1.05
C GLY A 436 2.69 12.04 -1.01
N ALA A 437 1.64 11.23 -0.86
CA ALA A 437 1.74 9.78 -1.01
C ALA A 437 1.70 9.37 -2.48
N THR A 438 2.39 8.29 -2.84
CA THR A 438 2.31 7.64 -4.15
C THR A 438 2.07 6.14 -3.94
N PHE A 439 1.01 5.61 -4.53
CA PHE A 439 0.70 4.17 -4.61
C PHE A 439 -0.43 3.95 -5.62
N ASN A 440 -0.50 2.73 -6.16
CA ASN A 440 -1.65 2.21 -6.87
C ASN A 440 -2.43 1.31 -5.93
N TYR A 441 -3.76 1.38 -5.94
CA TYR A 441 -4.62 0.51 -5.14
C TYR A 441 -5.59 -0.25 -6.02
N VAL A 442 -5.66 -1.57 -5.81
CA VAL A 442 -6.65 -2.44 -6.42
C VAL A 442 -7.54 -2.99 -5.32
N TYR A 443 -8.83 -2.69 -5.40
CA TYR A 443 -9.81 -3.18 -4.45
C TYR A 443 -9.96 -4.72 -4.54
N SER A 444 -10.07 -5.37 -3.38
CA SER A 444 -10.47 -6.77 -3.25
C SER A 444 -11.29 -6.95 -1.97
N SER A 445 -12.28 -7.85 -2.00
CA SER A 445 -13.11 -8.17 -0.83
C SER A 445 -12.33 -8.85 0.30
N THR A 446 -11.22 -9.52 -0.01
CA THR A 446 -10.35 -10.20 0.97
C THR A 446 -9.21 -9.33 1.50
N GLY A 447 -9.07 -8.10 1.01
CA GLY A 447 -7.96 -7.19 1.32
C GLY A 447 -7.34 -6.65 0.04
N GLY A 448 -7.53 -5.35 -0.22
CA GLY A 448 -7.01 -4.70 -1.42
C GLY A 448 -5.49 -4.71 -1.49
N VAL A 449 -4.94 -4.64 -2.70
CA VAL A 449 -3.49 -4.71 -2.95
C VAL A 449 -2.98 -3.33 -3.34
N CYS A 450 -1.90 -2.89 -2.67
CA CYS A 450 -1.16 -1.68 -3.00
C CYS A 450 0.11 -2.05 -3.78
N SER A 451 0.37 -1.37 -4.90
CA SER A 451 1.61 -1.49 -5.68
C SER A 451 2.22 -0.11 -5.94
N ASN A 452 3.48 -0.05 -6.40
CA ASN A 452 4.21 1.20 -6.67
C ASN A 452 4.14 2.21 -5.51
N ASN A 453 4.19 1.71 -4.28
CA ASN A 453 4.05 2.53 -3.10
C ASN A 453 5.40 3.16 -2.73
N ALA A 454 5.41 4.44 -2.34
CA ALA A 454 6.61 5.08 -1.76
C ALA A 454 6.79 4.78 -0.27
N CYS A 455 5.74 4.28 0.40
CA CYS A 455 5.74 4.05 1.85
C CYS A 455 6.35 2.69 2.25
N HIS A 456 6.20 1.64 1.44
CA HIS A 456 6.79 0.32 1.68
C HIS A 456 7.98 0.10 0.74
N SER A 457 8.99 0.96 0.90
CA SER A 457 10.27 0.82 0.20
C SER A 457 11.22 -0.10 0.97
N ASP A 458 12.31 -0.52 0.32
CA ASP A 458 13.40 -1.27 0.95
C ASP A 458 14.28 -0.42 1.89
N GLY A 459 13.86 0.82 2.23
CA GLY A 459 14.61 1.72 3.09
C GLY A 459 15.96 2.15 2.52
N THR A 460 16.25 1.88 1.23
CA THR A 460 17.58 2.12 0.67
C THR A 460 17.81 3.52 0.09
N GLN A 461 16.86 4.46 0.14
CA GLN A 461 16.98 5.72 -0.61
C GLN A 461 17.20 6.96 0.28
N ILE A 462 18.37 7.61 0.12
CA ILE A 462 18.62 9.00 0.60
C ILE A 462 18.54 10.03 -0.54
N SER A 463 18.40 9.62 -1.80
CA SER A 463 18.13 10.57 -2.89
C SER A 463 17.61 9.87 -4.14
N SER A 464 16.42 10.31 -4.56
CA SER A 464 15.96 10.35 -5.96
C SER A 464 15.62 9.01 -6.66
N GLY A 465 14.38 8.55 -6.49
CA GLY A 465 13.67 7.74 -7.49
C GLY A 465 13.56 6.23 -7.22
N VAL A 466 12.34 5.80 -6.86
CA VAL A 466 11.80 4.42 -6.67
C VAL A 466 12.41 3.40 -7.65
N PRO A 467 12.95 2.24 -7.18
CA PRO A 467 12.08 1.07 -6.97
C PRO A 467 12.49 0.04 -5.89
N SER A 468 11.52 -0.31 -5.03
CA SER A 468 11.22 -1.69 -4.65
C SER A 468 9.72 -1.71 -4.34
N SER A 469 8.89 -2.02 -5.35
CA SER A 469 7.44 -2.08 -5.18
C SER A 469 7.01 -3.50 -4.90
N GLN A 470 7.38 -4.03 -3.72
CA GLN A 470 6.73 -5.26 -3.26
C GLN A 470 5.22 -4.96 -3.11
N PRO A 471 4.34 -5.72 -3.77
CA PRO A 471 2.92 -5.58 -3.58
C PRO A 471 2.58 -5.85 -2.12
N ALA A 472 1.93 -4.89 -1.47
CA ALA A 472 1.47 -5.05 -0.10
C ALA A 472 -0.03 -5.31 -0.11
N THR A 473 -0.46 -6.39 0.55
CA THR A 473 -1.87 -6.71 0.68
C THR A 473 -2.38 -6.14 2.00
N TRP A 474 -3.48 -5.41 1.96
CA TRP A 474 -4.12 -4.92 3.17
C TRP A 474 -4.52 -6.08 4.07
N GLY A 475 -4.33 -5.89 5.37
CA GLY A 475 -4.60 -6.87 6.42
C GLY A 475 -3.54 -7.94 6.63
N THR A 476 -2.47 -7.98 5.86
CA THR A 476 -1.30 -8.83 6.15
C THR A 476 -0.24 -8.06 6.93
N SER A 477 0.61 -8.78 7.69
CA SER A 477 1.80 -8.19 8.30
C SER A 477 2.97 -8.26 7.34
N LEU A 478 3.66 -7.13 7.14
CA LEU A 478 4.91 -7.07 6.39
C LEU A 478 6.06 -7.19 7.40
N GLY A 479 6.73 -8.36 7.44
CA GLY A 479 7.96 -8.52 8.22
C GLY A 479 9.12 -7.75 7.60
N CYS A 480 10.27 -7.64 8.28
CA CYS A 480 11.42 -6.87 7.79
C CYS A 480 11.83 -7.28 6.36
N SER A 481 11.89 -8.60 6.10
CA SER A 481 12.19 -9.20 4.78
C SER A 481 11.17 -8.88 3.68
N GLY A 482 9.99 -8.38 4.03
CA GLY A 482 8.99 -7.93 3.07
C GLY A 482 9.31 -6.56 2.45
N CYS A 483 10.19 -5.77 3.07
CA CYS A 483 10.67 -4.50 2.54
C CYS A 483 12.14 -4.60 2.13
N HIS A 484 13.01 -5.03 3.05
CA HIS A 484 14.45 -5.08 2.87
C HIS A 484 15.01 -6.39 3.43
N GLU A 485 16.18 -6.83 2.97
CA GLU A 485 16.80 -8.03 3.54
C GLU A 485 17.01 -7.87 5.06
N LEU A 486 16.87 -8.96 5.83
CA LEU A 486 17.10 -8.93 7.28
C LEU A 486 18.53 -8.53 7.65
N ARG A 487 19.49 -8.77 6.74
CA ARG A 487 20.92 -8.40 6.88
C ARG A 487 21.41 -7.87 5.54
N PRO A 488 21.01 -6.65 5.16
CA PRO A 488 21.37 -6.11 3.86
C PRO A 488 22.88 -5.88 3.82
N GLU A 489 23.51 -6.22 2.72
CA GLU A 489 24.94 -6.06 2.53
C GLU A 489 25.22 -5.03 1.45
N TYR A 490 25.96 -3.97 1.79
CA TYR A 490 26.23 -2.88 0.85
C TYR A 490 27.71 -2.84 0.45
N ALA A 491 27.96 -2.48 -0.81
CA ALA A 491 29.31 -2.37 -1.35
C ALA A 491 30.18 -1.38 -0.57
N ASN A 492 31.48 -1.67 -0.52
CA ASN A 492 32.49 -0.84 0.14
C ASN A 492 32.61 0.53 -0.58
N GLY A 493 32.78 1.62 0.19
CA GLY A 493 32.85 3.00 -0.33
C GLY A 493 31.49 3.70 -0.53
N SER A 494 30.37 3.06 -0.15
CA SER A 494 29.06 3.72 -0.11
C SER A 494 28.80 4.29 1.29
N LYS A 495 27.89 5.27 1.40
CA LYS A 495 27.40 5.75 2.70
C LYS A 495 26.80 4.64 3.58
N LYS A 496 26.45 3.49 3.00
CA LYS A 496 25.80 2.35 3.65
C LYS A 496 26.74 1.18 3.93
N THR A 497 28.02 1.28 3.56
CA THR A 497 28.98 0.18 3.68
C THR A 497 28.88 -0.49 5.05
N ASN A 498 28.70 -1.81 5.07
CA ASN A 498 28.50 -2.58 6.29
C ASN A 498 29.19 -3.96 6.21
N SER A 499 29.01 -4.77 7.24
CA SER A 499 29.59 -6.13 7.34
C SER A 499 28.64 -7.06 8.08
N HIS A 500 27.35 -6.97 7.78
CA HIS A 500 26.35 -7.82 8.42
C HIS A 500 26.62 -9.29 8.12
N ILE A 501 26.87 -9.61 6.85
CA ILE A 501 27.15 -10.96 6.38
C ILE A 501 28.63 -11.29 6.62
N GLY A 502 28.87 -12.38 7.35
CA GLY A 502 30.19 -12.96 7.59
C GLY A 502 30.94 -12.42 8.81
N LYS A 503 30.60 -11.24 9.34
CA LYS A 503 31.26 -10.66 10.55
C LYS A 503 30.29 -10.37 11.70
N HIS A 504 29.11 -9.84 11.43
CA HIS A 504 28.12 -9.49 12.47
C HIS A 504 26.84 -10.33 12.41
N SER A 505 26.87 -11.47 11.70
CA SER A 505 25.69 -12.30 11.48
C SER A 505 25.12 -12.93 12.77
N THR A 506 25.95 -13.04 13.81
CA THR A 506 25.58 -13.59 15.12
C THR A 506 24.90 -12.58 16.05
N TYR A 507 24.90 -11.29 15.72
CA TYR A 507 24.27 -10.26 16.53
C TYR A 507 22.84 -9.96 16.04
N PHE A 508 21.95 -9.64 16.99
CA PHE A 508 20.62 -9.12 16.68
C PHE A 508 20.70 -7.64 16.29
N CYS A 509 19.78 -7.17 15.44
CA CYS A 509 19.83 -5.80 14.91
C CYS A 509 19.82 -4.74 16.01
N ASN A 510 19.07 -4.96 17.10
CA ASN A 510 19.00 -4.07 18.26
C ASN A 510 20.35 -3.87 18.97
N THR A 511 21.35 -4.72 18.75
CA THR A 511 22.73 -4.50 19.25
C THR A 511 23.31 -3.19 18.72
N CYS A 512 23.01 -2.88 17.44
CA CYS A 512 23.53 -1.70 16.75
C CYS A 512 22.44 -0.68 16.38
N HIS A 513 21.18 -1.10 16.31
CA HIS A 513 20.01 -0.30 15.92
C HIS A 513 19.01 -0.22 17.08
N SER A 514 19.52 -0.09 18.31
CA SER A 514 18.71 -0.11 19.55
C SER A 514 17.65 1.00 19.62
N SER A 515 17.89 2.12 18.93
CA SER A 515 16.94 3.23 18.83
C SER A 515 15.83 2.99 17.80
N THR A 516 15.97 1.96 16.96
CA THR A 516 15.00 1.61 15.90
C THR A 516 14.27 0.32 16.21
N SER A 517 14.96 -0.71 16.73
CA SER A 517 14.40 -2.02 17.04
C SER A 517 14.76 -2.51 18.44
N SER A 518 13.81 -3.17 19.11
CA SER A 518 13.96 -3.70 20.47
C SER A 518 14.61 -5.08 20.52
N ASP A 519 14.32 -5.92 19.54
CA ASP A 519 14.67 -7.35 19.50
C ASP A 519 15.19 -7.81 18.12
N GLY A 520 15.31 -6.89 17.16
CA GLY A 520 15.68 -7.16 15.78
C GLY A 520 14.52 -7.51 14.85
N PHE A 521 13.30 -7.62 15.36
CA PHE A 521 12.08 -7.95 14.60
C PHE A 521 10.94 -6.95 14.81
N SER A 522 10.96 -6.22 15.92
CA SER A 522 9.96 -5.26 16.36
C SER A 522 10.53 -3.84 16.27
N ILE A 523 9.77 -2.91 15.71
CA ILE A 523 10.13 -1.48 15.65
C ILE A 523 9.74 -0.80 16.96
N THR A 524 10.70 -0.20 17.65
CA THR A 524 10.46 0.52 18.91
C THR A 524 10.11 1.98 18.68
N ASN A 525 10.78 2.62 17.71
CA ASN A 525 10.52 4.00 17.35
C ASN A 525 10.18 4.10 15.85
N PRO A 526 8.89 4.21 15.51
CA PRO A 526 8.44 4.38 14.13
C PRO A 526 9.10 5.56 13.41
N ALA A 527 9.36 6.68 14.10
CA ALA A 527 9.98 7.85 13.49
C ALA A 527 11.41 7.57 13.02
N ASN A 528 12.18 6.81 13.81
CA ASN A 528 13.55 6.40 13.44
C ASN A 528 13.56 5.38 12.29
N HIS A 529 12.52 4.56 12.16
CA HIS A 529 12.45 3.57 11.09
C HIS A 529 12.26 4.21 9.70
N ILE A 530 11.58 5.35 9.61
CA ILE A 530 11.21 5.98 8.33
C ILE A 530 11.84 7.38 8.10
N ASN A 531 12.81 7.80 8.93
CA ASN A 531 13.45 9.12 8.83
C ASN A 531 14.46 9.25 7.67
N GLY A 532 14.71 8.16 6.93
CA GLY A 532 15.71 8.13 5.85
C GLY A 532 17.15 8.22 6.34
N GLN A 533 17.42 8.01 7.62
CA GLN A 533 18.76 7.97 8.21
C GLN A 533 19.13 6.53 8.59
N TYR A 534 20.42 6.23 8.73
CA TYR A 534 20.86 4.95 9.30
C TYR A 534 21.07 5.14 10.79
N ASP A 535 20.06 4.93 11.62
CA ASP A 535 20.20 5.11 13.07
C ASP A 535 21.03 3.97 13.67
N VAL A 536 22.32 4.23 13.89
CA VAL A 536 23.25 3.31 14.54
C VAL A 536 23.49 3.82 15.95
N THR A 537 22.93 3.13 16.94
CA THR A 537 23.04 3.45 18.35
C THR A 537 23.36 2.19 19.12
N SER A 538 24.47 2.20 19.86
CA SER A 538 24.92 1.04 20.62
C SER A 538 23.92 0.67 21.72
N ALA A 539 23.54 -0.60 21.81
CA ALA A 539 22.95 -1.12 23.03
C ALA A 539 23.97 -1.03 24.18
N ALA A 540 23.57 -0.44 25.30
CA ALA A 540 24.38 -0.38 26.53
C ALA A 540 25.82 0.16 26.37
N GLY A 541 26.09 1.04 25.40
CA GLY A 541 27.40 1.67 25.24
C GLY A 541 28.50 0.75 24.72
N GLN A 542 28.15 -0.37 24.05
CA GLN A 542 29.13 -1.36 23.58
C GLN A 542 30.14 -0.84 22.54
N PHE A 543 29.84 0.28 21.88
CA PHE A 543 30.72 0.95 20.95
C PHE A 543 30.28 2.41 20.79
N THR A 544 31.16 3.25 20.27
CA THR A 544 30.82 4.60 19.80
C THR A 544 30.88 4.61 18.27
N TYR A 545 29.85 5.13 17.61
CA TYR A 545 29.78 5.26 16.16
C TYR A 545 29.73 6.73 15.73
N SER A 546 30.59 7.08 14.77
CA SER A 546 30.65 8.41 14.17
C SER A 546 30.40 8.32 12.68
N TYR A 547 29.39 9.05 12.19
CA TYR A 547 29.06 9.10 10.77
C TYR A 547 30.13 9.82 9.96
N ALA A 548 30.43 9.29 8.78
CA ALA A 548 31.30 9.93 7.79
C ALA A 548 30.72 9.75 6.37
N THR A 549 31.17 10.57 5.43
CA THR A 549 30.64 10.63 4.05
C THR A 549 30.83 9.35 3.24
N ASN A 550 31.80 8.49 3.60
CA ASN A 550 32.17 7.27 2.88
C ASN A 550 32.08 6.00 3.74
N GLY A 551 31.17 5.97 4.72
CA GLY A 551 31.05 4.90 5.72
C GLY A 551 31.62 5.33 7.07
N GLY A 552 30.85 5.14 8.15
CA GLY A 552 31.21 5.66 9.48
C GLY A 552 32.37 4.93 10.15
N THR A 553 32.74 5.39 11.34
CA THR A 553 33.81 4.80 12.15
C THR A 553 33.30 4.36 13.51
N CYS A 554 33.81 3.24 13.99
CA CYS A 554 33.60 2.78 15.36
C CYS A 554 34.85 3.01 16.21
N SER A 555 34.63 3.34 17.48
CA SER A 555 35.66 3.35 18.53
C SER A 555 35.09 2.72 19.81
N ASN A 556 35.96 2.38 20.77
CA ASN A 556 35.57 1.76 22.05
C ASN A 556 34.72 0.49 21.87
N VAL A 557 35.06 -0.34 20.89
CA VAL A 557 34.25 -1.51 20.51
C VAL A 557 34.56 -2.68 21.43
N LEU A 558 33.70 -2.91 22.43
CA LEU A 558 33.86 -3.98 23.41
C LEU A 558 33.85 -5.38 22.80
N CYS A 559 33.17 -5.56 21.67
CA CYS A 559 33.09 -6.83 20.95
C CYS A 559 34.33 -7.14 20.11
N HIS A 560 35.25 -6.18 19.91
CA HIS A 560 36.47 -6.36 19.15
C HIS A 560 37.67 -6.57 20.09
N ALA A 561 38.59 -7.45 19.70
CA ALA A 561 39.76 -7.80 20.52
C ALA A 561 40.68 -6.61 20.89
N ASN A 562 40.62 -5.50 20.13
CA ASN A 562 41.23 -4.23 20.52
C ASN A 562 40.13 -3.16 20.62
N PRO A 563 39.63 -2.86 21.84
CA PRO A 563 38.52 -1.94 22.02
C PRO A 563 38.91 -0.49 21.71
N THR A 564 40.18 -0.11 21.86
CA THR A 564 40.62 1.30 21.73
C THR A 564 40.94 1.76 20.30
N GLY A 565 40.95 0.85 19.32
CA GLY A 565 41.28 1.18 17.93
C GLY A 565 40.10 1.73 17.14
N TYR A 566 40.33 2.76 16.32
CA TYR A 566 39.35 3.22 15.33
C TYR A 566 39.19 2.17 14.23
N ARG A 567 37.94 1.80 13.92
CA ARG A 567 37.61 0.84 12.86
C ARG A 567 36.68 1.49 11.84
N GLN A 568 37.02 1.34 10.56
CA GLN A 568 36.11 1.70 9.47
C GLN A 568 34.95 0.70 9.46
N TRP A 569 33.73 1.21 9.50
CA TRP A 569 32.54 0.37 9.45
C TRP A 569 32.43 -0.27 8.07
N GLY A 570 32.22 -1.59 8.06
CA GLY A 570 32.12 -2.38 6.84
C GLY A 570 33.45 -2.82 6.20
N ALA A 571 34.59 -2.55 6.85
CA ALA A 571 35.88 -3.04 6.37
C ALA A 571 36.06 -4.54 6.66
N LYS A 572 36.28 -5.34 5.61
CA LYS A 572 36.33 -6.82 5.68
C LYS A 572 37.71 -7.43 5.48
N GLU A 573 38.65 -6.66 4.94
CA GLU A 573 40.00 -7.11 4.63
C GLU A 573 40.81 -7.38 5.91
N CYS A 574 41.80 -8.26 5.85
CA CYS A 574 42.65 -8.57 7.01
C CYS A 574 43.31 -7.30 7.57
N ASP A 575 43.70 -6.41 6.68
CA ASP A 575 44.30 -5.13 7.02
C ASP A 575 43.29 -4.09 7.54
N ALA A 576 42.02 -4.42 7.72
CA ALA A 576 41.11 -3.57 8.49
C ALA A 576 41.40 -3.64 10.02
N CYS A 577 41.93 -4.77 10.49
CA CYS A 577 42.06 -5.08 11.91
C CYS A 577 43.51 -4.92 12.41
N HIS A 578 44.47 -5.52 11.70
CA HIS A 578 45.90 -5.50 11.99
C HIS A 578 46.68 -5.54 10.67
N GLY A 579 47.96 -5.20 10.63
CA GLY A 579 48.77 -5.35 9.41
C GLY A 579 48.70 -6.78 8.86
N ALA A 580 48.54 -6.94 7.54
CA ALA A 580 48.39 -8.24 6.88
C ALA A 580 49.33 -8.38 5.66
N PRO A 581 50.62 -8.72 5.88
CA PRO A 581 51.26 -8.90 7.17
C PRO A 581 51.72 -7.55 7.78
N PRO A 582 52.04 -7.51 9.09
CA PRO A 582 52.66 -6.34 9.71
C PRO A 582 53.99 -5.96 9.03
N ASN A 583 54.28 -4.67 8.93
CA ASN A 583 55.49 -4.14 8.30
C ASN A 583 56.74 -4.37 9.17
N THR A 584 57.20 -5.62 9.24
CA THR A 584 58.40 -6.03 9.98
C THR A 584 59.36 -6.78 9.05
N PRO A 585 60.69 -6.69 9.25
CA PRO A 585 61.67 -7.40 8.43
C PRO A 585 61.40 -8.90 8.23
N ALA A 586 61.00 -9.64 9.28
CA ALA A 586 60.65 -11.06 9.15
C ALA A 586 59.45 -11.28 8.23
N HIS A 587 58.34 -10.59 8.45
CA HIS A 587 57.16 -10.73 7.59
C HIS A 587 57.45 -10.41 6.12
N LEU A 588 58.12 -9.28 5.85
CA LEU A 588 58.46 -8.87 4.48
C LEU A 588 59.41 -9.86 3.78
N THR A 589 60.20 -10.61 4.54
CA THR A 589 61.08 -11.66 4.00
C THR A 589 60.29 -12.92 3.66
N HIS A 590 59.30 -13.29 4.48
CA HIS A 590 58.58 -14.56 4.35
C HIS A 590 57.29 -14.48 3.52
N PHE A 591 56.73 -13.28 3.36
CA PHE A 591 55.49 -13.07 2.63
C PHE A 591 55.59 -11.85 1.72
N SER A 592 55.77 -12.11 0.42
CA SER A 592 55.70 -11.14 -0.66
C SER A 592 54.38 -11.23 -1.45
N GLY A 593 53.37 -11.92 -0.90
CA GLY A 593 52.06 -12.07 -1.53
C GLY A 593 51.19 -10.82 -1.42
N SER A 594 50.13 -10.75 -2.21
CA SER A 594 49.12 -9.70 -2.09
C SER A 594 48.18 -9.95 -0.91
N ALA A 595 47.46 -8.92 -0.46
CA ALA A 595 46.45 -9.04 0.60
C ALA A 595 45.37 -10.09 0.25
N GLN A 596 45.01 -10.22 -1.04
CA GLN A 596 44.04 -11.21 -1.52
C GLN A 596 44.57 -12.65 -1.42
N GLN A 597 45.89 -12.83 -1.43
CA GLN A 597 46.51 -14.15 -1.25
C GLN A 597 46.62 -14.51 0.24
N ALA A 598 46.56 -13.54 1.16
CA ALA A 598 46.69 -13.77 2.59
C ALA A 598 45.48 -14.53 3.15
N SER A 599 45.74 -15.56 3.96
CA SER A 599 44.71 -16.38 4.59
C SER A 599 45.25 -16.94 5.90
N TYR A 600 44.57 -16.65 7.01
CA TYR A 600 45.06 -16.96 8.36
C TYR A 600 45.46 -18.44 8.54
N THR A 601 44.62 -19.37 8.09
CA THR A 601 44.85 -20.81 8.29
C THR A 601 45.64 -21.48 7.17
N SER A 602 45.95 -20.76 6.09
CA SER A 602 46.60 -21.35 4.93
C SER A 602 48.07 -21.66 5.22
N VAL A 603 48.48 -22.89 4.89
CA VAL A 603 49.89 -23.32 4.92
C VAL A 603 50.52 -23.33 3.52
N LYS A 604 49.87 -22.72 2.53
CA LYS A 604 50.39 -22.65 1.15
C LYS A 604 51.71 -21.87 1.09
N LYS A 605 52.55 -22.24 0.13
CA LYS A 605 53.86 -21.64 -0.16
C LYS A 605 53.92 -21.11 -1.61
N ALA A 606 54.99 -20.41 -1.97
CA ALA A 606 55.14 -19.73 -3.28
C ALA A 606 54.74 -20.59 -4.50
N GLN A 607 55.16 -21.85 -4.55
CA GLN A 607 54.84 -22.77 -5.64
C GLN A 607 53.33 -22.97 -5.85
N ASP A 608 52.54 -22.86 -4.78
CA ASP A 608 51.11 -23.20 -4.81
C ASP A 608 50.29 -22.07 -5.43
N TYR A 609 50.94 -20.93 -5.68
CA TYR A 609 50.37 -19.73 -6.30
C TYR A 609 50.91 -19.49 -7.70
N THR A 610 52.22 -19.70 -7.90
CA THR A 610 52.87 -19.45 -9.20
C THR A 610 54.08 -20.36 -9.38
N ALA A 611 54.34 -20.77 -10.61
CA ALA A 611 55.54 -21.50 -10.98
C ALA A 611 56.82 -20.65 -10.90
N ASN A 612 56.70 -19.31 -10.97
CA ASN A 612 57.83 -18.38 -11.03
C ASN A 612 57.64 -17.21 -10.03
N SER A 613 57.89 -17.45 -8.75
CA SER A 613 57.75 -16.40 -7.73
C SER A 613 59.04 -15.59 -7.55
N SER A 614 58.92 -14.27 -7.47
CA SER A 614 60.03 -13.33 -7.20
C SER A 614 60.36 -13.18 -5.72
N GLY A 615 59.59 -13.79 -4.82
CA GLY A 615 59.81 -13.79 -3.38
C GLY A 615 59.12 -14.97 -2.67
N TYR A 616 59.39 -15.14 -1.37
CA TYR A 616 58.72 -16.15 -0.58
C TYR A 616 57.26 -15.76 -0.33
N ILE A 617 56.35 -16.72 -0.44
CA ILE A 617 54.94 -16.53 -0.09
C ILE A 617 54.56 -17.64 0.89
N PHE A 618 55.05 -17.56 2.13
CA PHE A 618 54.59 -18.43 3.20
C PHE A 618 53.34 -17.81 3.81
N ASN A 619 52.18 -18.41 3.52
CA ASN A 619 50.94 -17.88 4.05
C ASN A 619 50.87 -18.03 5.59
N CYS A 620 50.01 -17.24 6.22
CA CYS A 620 50.03 -16.95 7.65
C CYS A 620 50.04 -18.22 8.52
N GLY A 621 49.33 -19.27 8.11
CA GLY A 621 49.23 -20.53 8.85
C GLY A 621 50.57 -21.28 8.98
N ASN A 622 51.59 -20.95 8.19
CA ASN A 622 52.94 -21.52 8.37
C ASN A 622 53.62 -21.03 9.65
N CYS A 623 53.25 -19.85 10.15
CA CYS A 623 53.84 -19.25 11.35
C CYS A 623 52.83 -19.03 12.47
N HIS A 624 51.55 -18.92 12.15
CA HIS A 624 50.44 -18.76 13.09
C HIS A 624 49.62 -20.05 13.20
N PRO A 625 48.84 -20.24 14.28
CA PRO A 625 47.95 -21.38 14.39
C PRO A 625 47.03 -21.53 13.18
N ILE A 626 46.80 -22.78 12.77
CA ILE A 626 45.84 -23.10 11.70
C ILE A 626 44.40 -23.27 12.22
N ASP A 627 44.21 -23.23 13.53
CA ASP A 627 42.91 -23.22 14.17
C ASP A 627 42.28 -21.83 14.08
N ILE A 628 41.18 -21.72 13.33
CA ILE A 628 40.48 -20.46 13.11
C ILE A 628 39.95 -19.84 14.41
N ASN A 629 39.67 -20.63 15.46
CA ASN A 629 39.19 -20.10 16.73
C ASN A 629 40.26 -19.31 17.49
N LYS A 630 41.53 -19.51 17.13
CA LYS A 630 42.65 -18.70 17.62
C LYS A 630 42.79 -17.38 16.83
N HIS A 631 42.07 -17.22 15.73
CA HIS A 631 41.96 -15.93 15.03
C HIS A 631 40.90 -15.06 15.73
N GLY A 632 41.36 -14.02 16.43
CA GLY A 632 40.47 -13.05 17.08
C GLY A 632 40.29 -13.24 18.59
N ASN A 633 41.04 -14.13 19.23
CA ASN A 633 41.09 -14.29 20.70
C ASN A 633 41.87 -13.16 21.42
N GLY A 634 42.36 -12.16 20.67
CA GLY A 634 43.15 -11.03 21.19
C GLY A 634 44.61 -11.33 21.49
N ILE A 635 45.10 -12.55 21.18
CA ILE A 635 46.47 -12.96 21.44
C ILE A 635 47.17 -13.24 20.11
N LEU A 636 48.30 -12.57 19.86
CA LEU A 636 49.18 -12.95 18.76
C LEU A 636 49.88 -14.26 19.10
N GLU A 637 49.54 -15.35 18.42
CA GLU A 637 50.16 -16.66 18.63
C GLU A 637 51.07 -17.02 17.46
N VAL A 638 52.28 -17.51 17.77
CA VAL A 638 53.19 -18.08 16.78
C VAL A 638 53.29 -19.58 17.06
N GLU A 639 52.97 -20.38 16.06
CA GLU A 639 53.00 -21.83 16.07
C GLU A 639 53.76 -22.28 14.82
N LEU A 640 55.03 -22.67 14.98
CA LEU A 640 55.86 -23.06 13.83
C LEU A 640 55.65 -24.52 13.41
N TYR A 641 55.13 -25.35 14.31
CA TYR A 641 54.83 -26.76 14.09
C TYR A 641 53.43 -27.13 14.56
N ASN A 642 52.74 -27.96 13.78
CA ASN A 642 51.49 -28.58 14.18
C ASN A 642 51.38 -29.97 13.53
N ALA A 643 51.24 -31.01 14.36
CA ALA A 643 51.15 -32.39 13.88
C ALA A 643 49.91 -32.65 13.01
N ASN A 644 48.87 -31.83 13.13
CA ASN A 644 47.64 -31.90 12.35
C ASN A 644 47.70 -31.04 11.07
N ALA A 645 48.81 -30.34 10.80
CA ALA A 645 48.97 -29.63 9.55
C ALA A 645 49.02 -30.62 8.37
N PRO A 646 48.61 -30.21 7.16
CA PRO A 646 48.67 -31.06 5.97
C PRO A 646 50.04 -31.73 5.81
N GLN A 647 50.05 -33.05 5.61
CA GLN A 647 51.29 -33.82 5.47
C GLN A 647 52.13 -33.26 4.31
N GLY A 648 53.43 -33.05 4.55
CA GLY A 648 54.35 -32.45 3.58
C GLY A 648 54.28 -30.92 3.46
N SER A 649 53.38 -30.25 4.18
CA SER A 649 53.45 -28.79 4.37
C SER A 649 54.68 -28.40 5.19
N ILE A 650 55.14 -27.16 5.03
CA ILE A 650 56.31 -26.67 5.78
C ILE A 650 56.04 -26.76 7.28
N LYS A 651 54.87 -26.31 7.74
CA LYS A 651 54.45 -26.39 9.14
C LYS A 651 54.50 -27.83 9.70
N PHE A 652 54.13 -28.84 8.91
CA PHE A 652 54.21 -30.24 9.34
C PHE A 652 55.66 -30.74 9.44
N LEU A 653 56.55 -30.29 8.55
CA LEU A 653 57.95 -30.74 8.50
C LEU A 653 58.84 -30.11 9.60
N GLN A 654 58.32 -29.15 10.35
CA GLN A 654 59.07 -28.36 11.33
C GLN A 654 58.98 -28.91 12.77
N SER A 655 58.92 -30.23 12.99
CA SER A 655 58.62 -30.84 14.32
C SER A 655 59.50 -30.41 15.49
N GLY A 656 60.72 -29.94 15.25
CA GLY A 656 61.62 -29.40 16.27
C GLY A 656 61.59 -27.87 16.44
N ALA A 657 60.87 -27.15 15.57
CA ALA A 657 60.88 -25.69 15.52
C ALA A 657 60.11 -25.07 16.70
N SER A 658 60.65 -24.00 17.25
CA SER A 658 60.04 -23.29 18.37
C SER A 658 60.19 -21.78 18.24
N TYR A 659 59.27 -21.07 18.87
CA TYR A 659 59.29 -19.62 19.00
C TYR A 659 59.22 -19.24 20.47
N GLN A 660 60.24 -18.55 20.97
CA GLN A 660 60.21 -17.92 22.29
C GLN A 660 59.84 -16.45 22.15
N ARG A 661 58.77 -16.02 22.83
CA ARG A 661 58.33 -14.61 22.83
C ARG A 661 59.39 -13.70 23.45
N GLY A 662 59.45 -12.47 22.95
CA GLY A 662 60.27 -11.41 23.55
C GLY A 662 59.56 -10.76 24.75
N ASN A 663 60.33 -10.15 25.64
CA ASN A 663 59.81 -9.51 26.86
C ASN A 663 59.22 -8.10 26.63
N ARG A 664 59.36 -7.55 25.42
CA ARG A 664 58.89 -6.20 25.07
C ARG A 664 57.78 -6.27 24.02
N TYR A 665 56.69 -5.57 24.29
CA TYR A 665 55.58 -5.40 23.37
C TYR A 665 55.80 -4.20 22.44
N TYR A 666 55.40 -4.37 21.20
CA TYR A 666 55.36 -3.39 20.12
C TYR A 666 53.95 -3.40 19.54
N SER A 667 53.56 -2.34 18.84
CA SER A 667 52.28 -2.30 18.13
C SER A 667 52.52 -2.08 16.64
N ASP A 668 51.68 -2.70 15.81
CA ASP A 668 51.65 -2.39 14.39
C ASP A 668 50.98 -1.02 14.12
N SER A 669 50.90 -0.61 12.85
CA SER A 669 50.26 0.64 12.44
C SER A 669 48.76 0.74 12.78
N ARG A 670 48.14 -0.36 13.24
CA ARG A 670 46.73 -0.49 13.60
C ARG A 670 46.53 -0.81 15.08
N GLY A 671 47.59 -0.65 15.87
CA GLY A 671 47.58 -0.79 17.33
C GLY A 671 47.54 -2.22 17.84
N PHE A 672 47.76 -3.24 16.99
CA PHE A 672 47.78 -4.63 17.42
C PHE A 672 49.14 -5.00 18.01
N ALA A 673 49.13 -5.57 19.23
CA ALA A 673 50.35 -5.82 19.99
C ALA A 673 51.08 -7.10 19.53
N TYR A 674 52.42 -7.02 19.44
CA TYR A 674 53.31 -8.14 19.11
C TYR A 674 54.63 -8.06 19.89
N THR A 675 55.42 -9.14 19.89
CA THR A 675 56.75 -9.19 20.53
C THR A 675 57.83 -9.59 19.54
N ASN A 676 59.05 -9.10 19.72
CA ASN A 676 60.21 -9.57 18.95
C ASN A 676 60.84 -10.79 19.63
N GLY A 677 60.35 -11.98 19.28
CA GLY A 677 60.85 -13.25 19.81
C GLY A 677 62.01 -13.88 19.01
N THR A 678 62.41 -15.09 19.42
CA THR A 678 63.48 -15.88 18.80
C THR A 678 62.92 -17.17 18.22
N CYS A 679 63.16 -17.40 16.93
CA CYS A 679 62.86 -18.65 16.24
C CYS A 679 64.07 -19.59 16.32
N SER A 680 63.86 -20.84 16.74
CA SER A 680 64.91 -21.86 16.85
C SER A 680 64.51 -23.16 16.16
N ASN A 681 65.50 -23.93 15.71
CA ASN A 681 65.31 -25.24 15.04
C ASN A 681 64.40 -25.21 13.80
N VAL A 682 64.35 -24.07 13.10
CA VAL A 682 63.52 -23.87 11.92
C VAL A 682 64.19 -24.50 10.70
N TYR A 683 63.49 -25.37 9.98
CA TYR A 683 64.00 -26.12 8.83
C TYR A 683 64.61 -25.22 7.75
N CYS A 684 63.95 -24.12 7.40
CA CYS A 684 64.45 -23.17 6.41
C CYS A 684 65.61 -22.29 6.93
N HIS A 685 65.81 -22.22 8.25
CA HIS A 685 66.91 -21.50 8.88
C HIS A 685 68.03 -22.49 9.23
N SER A 686 68.37 -23.36 8.28
CA SER A 686 69.34 -24.42 8.49
C SER A 686 70.42 -24.40 7.41
N TYR A 687 71.54 -25.05 7.71
CA TYR A 687 72.61 -25.31 6.78
C TYR A 687 73.07 -26.76 6.91
N SER A 688 73.71 -27.27 5.85
CA SER A 688 74.34 -28.59 5.88
C SER A 688 75.73 -28.49 6.50
N GLU A 689 75.96 -29.24 7.57
CA GLU A 689 77.28 -29.54 8.11
C GLU A 689 77.70 -30.95 7.69
N TRP A 690 78.97 -31.12 7.38
CA TRP A 690 79.54 -32.38 6.93
C TRP A 690 80.49 -32.90 8.00
N THR A 691 80.30 -34.15 8.42
CA THR A 691 81.11 -34.81 9.47
C THR A 691 81.58 -36.18 8.99
N THR A 692 82.78 -36.61 9.38
CA THR A 692 83.27 -37.98 9.16
C THR A 692 83.36 -38.70 10.52
N PRO A 693 82.68 -39.84 10.72
CA PRO A 693 82.81 -40.59 11.98
C PRO A 693 84.25 -41.04 12.23
N GLY A 694 84.82 -40.70 13.39
CA GLY A 694 86.15 -41.15 13.83
C GLY A 694 87.37 -40.41 13.26
N ALA A 695 87.17 -39.34 12.48
CA ALA A 695 88.25 -38.48 11.97
C ALA A 695 87.79 -37.01 11.86
N GLU A 696 88.72 -36.06 11.93
CA GLU A 696 88.41 -34.68 11.53
C GLU A 696 88.09 -34.65 10.03
N VAL A 697 86.98 -34.01 9.66
CA VAL A 697 86.73 -33.63 8.27
C VAL A 697 87.83 -32.67 7.87
N CYS A 698 88.55 -32.97 6.79
CA CYS A 698 89.63 -32.13 6.29
C CYS A 698 89.20 -30.66 6.24
N ASN A 699 89.72 -29.85 7.18
CA ASN A 699 89.54 -28.41 7.14
C ASN A 699 90.48 -27.89 6.04
N LEU A 700 89.94 -27.57 4.88
CA LEU A 700 90.71 -27.19 3.69
C LEU A 700 91.46 -25.85 3.85
N SER A 701 91.30 -25.16 4.98
CA SER A 701 92.15 -24.02 5.36
C SER A 701 93.45 -24.44 6.06
N ASN A 702 93.58 -25.68 6.56
CA ASN A 702 94.79 -26.22 7.18
C ASN A 702 94.89 -27.75 6.96
N PHE A 703 95.67 -28.19 5.97
CA PHE A 703 95.75 -29.59 5.51
C PHE A 703 96.64 -30.50 6.38
N SER A 704 97.23 -29.98 7.46
CA SER A 704 98.14 -30.75 8.32
C SER A 704 97.44 -31.89 9.08
N THR A 705 96.11 -31.92 9.12
CA THR A 705 95.31 -32.95 9.82
C THR A 705 94.69 -34.00 8.89
N CYS A 706 94.90 -33.91 7.57
CA CYS A 706 94.37 -34.87 6.61
C CYS A 706 95.16 -36.18 6.61
N ASN A 707 94.69 -37.18 7.35
CA ASN A 707 95.33 -38.50 7.41
C ASN A 707 95.00 -39.34 6.15
N ASN A 708 96.05 -39.83 5.48
CA ASN A 708 96.01 -40.44 4.15
C ASN A 708 95.49 -41.89 4.08
N ASN A 709 94.87 -42.45 5.13
CA ASN A 709 94.50 -43.88 5.14
C ASN A 709 93.11 -44.24 5.70
N ALA A 710 92.22 -43.29 5.98
CA ALA A 710 90.87 -43.61 6.44
C ALA A 710 89.85 -43.52 5.30
N VAL A 711 89.13 -44.61 5.03
CA VAL A 711 87.93 -44.61 4.17
C VAL A 711 86.91 -43.70 4.84
N GLN A 712 86.74 -42.48 4.34
CA GLN A 712 85.88 -41.49 4.99
C GLN A 712 84.45 -41.62 4.44
N THR A 713 83.52 -42.14 5.24
CA THR A 713 82.08 -42.01 4.96
C THR A 713 81.62 -40.63 5.44
N LEU A 714 81.29 -39.74 4.50
CA LEU A 714 80.70 -38.43 4.81
C LEU A 714 79.28 -38.60 5.35
N THR A 715 79.02 -38.03 6.53
CA THR A 715 77.68 -37.89 7.09
C THR A 715 77.24 -36.44 6.95
N VAL A 716 76.06 -36.21 6.37
CA VAL A 716 75.47 -34.88 6.24
C VAL A 716 74.51 -34.66 7.40
N THR A 717 74.80 -33.67 8.24
CA THR A 717 73.94 -33.27 9.35
C THR A 717 73.37 -31.88 9.10
N ARG A 718 72.07 -31.72 9.28
CA ARG A 718 71.44 -30.39 9.22
C ARG A 718 71.66 -29.67 10.56
N LYS A 719 72.22 -28.46 10.51
CA LYS A 719 72.37 -27.56 11.66
C LYS A 719 71.45 -26.37 11.52
N PHE A 720 70.91 -25.88 12.63
CA PHE A 720 69.91 -24.83 12.65
C PHE A 720 70.48 -23.54 13.25
N ASN A 721 70.17 -22.42 12.62
CA ASN A 721 70.47 -21.09 13.12
C ASN A 721 69.28 -20.57 13.94
N ALA A 722 69.53 -20.09 15.15
CA ALA A 722 68.55 -19.31 15.89
C ALA A 722 68.51 -17.89 15.32
N VAL A 723 67.30 -17.37 15.07
CA VAL A 723 67.11 -16.06 14.43
C VAL A 723 66.08 -15.25 15.23
N THR A 724 66.44 -14.03 15.59
CA THR A 724 65.50 -13.09 16.22
C THR A 724 64.52 -12.54 15.18
N TRP A 725 63.33 -12.14 15.60
CA TRP A 725 62.25 -11.67 14.70
C TRP A 725 62.66 -10.52 13.76
N ASN A 726 63.60 -9.66 14.16
CA ASN A 726 64.14 -8.60 13.31
C ASN A 726 65.60 -8.83 12.90
N GLY A 727 66.12 -10.04 13.15
CA GLY A 727 67.46 -10.46 12.74
C GLY A 727 67.52 -10.76 11.24
N THR A 728 68.74 -10.86 10.74
CA THR A 728 69.02 -11.22 9.34
C THR A 728 69.77 -12.53 9.28
N LEU A 729 69.28 -13.47 8.47
CA LEU A 729 70.12 -14.52 7.91
C LEU A 729 70.87 -13.95 6.69
N PRO A 730 72.10 -14.43 6.40
CA PRO A 730 72.72 -14.16 5.11
C PRO A 730 71.76 -14.56 3.99
N LYS A 731 71.38 -13.61 3.12
CA LYS A 731 70.44 -13.81 1.99
C LYS A 731 71.06 -14.58 0.82
N ASP A 732 72.16 -15.26 1.09
CA ASP A 732 73.07 -15.78 0.09
C ASP A 732 73.11 -17.31 0.21
N CYS A 733 73.30 -18.01 -0.91
CA CYS A 733 73.30 -19.46 -0.90
C CYS A 733 74.33 -20.03 0.08
N THR A 734 75.41 -19.32 0.39
CA THR A 734 76.49 -19.79 1.28
C THR A 734 76.09 -19.96 2.74
N GLY A 735 75.07 -19.24 3.21
CA GLY A 735 74.55 -19.37 4.58
C GLY A 735 73.70 -20.62 4.82
N CYS A 736 73.19 -21.28 3.75
CA CYS A 736 72.29 -22.44 3.83
C CYS A 736 72.76 -23.65 2.99
N HIS A 737 73.44 -23.38 1.87
CA HIS A 737 74.02 -24.29 0.89
C HIS A 737 75.51 -23.97 0.70
N ALA A 738 76.36 -24.39 1.64
CA ALA A 738 77.81 -24.27 1.50
C ALA A 738 78.32 -25.03 0.26
N ASN A 739 79.50 -24.64 -0.26
CA ASN A 739 80.20 -25.45 -1.25
C ASN A 739 80.36 -26.88 -0.69
N GLY A 740 80.01 -27.89 -1.50
CA GLY A 740 80.07 -29.29 -1.07
C GLY A 740 81.47 -29.72 -0.61
N PRO A 741 81.59 -30.77 0.21
CA PRO A 741 82.87 -31.26 0.69
C PRO A 741 83.74 -31.75 -0.47
N ARG A 742 85.07 -31.57 -0.34
CA ARG A 742 86.07 -32.07 -1.30
C ARG A 742 86.79 -33.29 -0.73
N SER A 743 87.07 -34.30 -1.55
CA SER A 743 87.74 -35.54 -1.15
C SER A 743 88.84 -35.93 -2.14
N THR A 744 89.93 -36.54 -1.65
CA THR A 744 91.01 -37.14 -2.46
C THR A 744 90.76 -38.61 -2.80
N PHE A 745 89.92 -39.32 -2.02
CA PHE A 745 89.68 -40.75 -2.20
C PHE A 745 88.53 -41.05 -3.15
N THR A 746 88.77 -41.98 -4.09
CA THR A 746 87.79 -42.43 -5.09
C THR A 746 86.73 -43.38 -4.54
N THR A 747 86.93 -43.89 -3.32
CA THR A 747 85.98 -44.74 -2.57
C THR A 747 85.04 -43.96 -1.67
N ASN A 748 85.15 -42.63 -1.62
CA ASN A 748 84.27 -41.74 -0.85
C ASN A 748 82.92 -41.57 -1.58
N PHE A 749 82.22 -42.69 -1.78
CA PHE A 749 80.92 -42.76 -2.47
C PHE A 749 79.78 -42.14 -1.67
N GLY A 750 80.00 -41.78 -0.39
CA GLY A 750 79.01 -41.18 0.49
C GLY A 750 78.48 -39.83 -0.01
N SER A 751 79.18 -39.15 -0.92
CA SER A 751 78.75 -37.91 -1.57
C SER A 751 78.29 -38.06 -3.02
N THR A 752 78.10 -39.30 -3.53
CA THR A 752 77.52 -39.48 -4.88
C THR A 752 76.13 -38.82 -4.93
N GLY A 753 76.06 -37.70 -5.65
CA GLY A 753 74.87 -36.86 -5.76
C GLY A 753 74.98 -35.43 -5.25
N ASP A 754 75.96 -35.10 -4.39
CA ASP A 754 75.99 -33.78 -3.72
C ASP A 754 77.37 -33.10 -3.70
N SER A 755 78.46 -33.80 -4.03
CA SER A 755 79.80 -33.18 -4.16
C SER A 755 80.13 -32.78 -5.59
N HIS A 756 80.50 -31.51 -5.77
CA HIS A 756 80.85 -30.91 -7.04
C HIS A 756 82.36 -30.94 -7.37
N ALA A 757 83.20 -31.36 -6.42
CA ALA A 757 84.64 -31.18 -6.49
C ALA A 757 85.40 -32.39 -5.88
N TRP A 758 86.20 -33.05 -6.71
CA TRP A 758 87.14 -34.10 -6.30
C TRP A 758 88.57 -33.57 -6.40
N LEU A 759 89.49 -34.03 -5.52
CA LEU A 759 90.91 -33.70 -5.61
C LEU A 759 91.67 -34.93 -6.11
N ASP A 760 92.52 -34.77 -7.12
CA ASP A 760 93.39 -35.87 -7.56
C ASP A 760 94.57 -36.12 -6.62
N ASN A 761 95.39 -37.13 -6.96
CA ASN A 761 96.60 -37.49 -6.21
C ASN A 761 97.63 -36.35 -6.15
N ASN A 762 97.48 -35.29 -6.95
CA ASN A 762 98.30 -34.08 -6.93
C ASN A 762 97.60 -32.90 -6.22
N TYR A 763 96.49 -33.16 -5.52
CA TYR A 763 95.67 -32.16 -4.83
C TYR A 763 95.06 -31.09 -5.75
N ILE A 764 94.80 -31.46 -7.01
CA ILE A 764 94.18 -30.59 -8.01
C ILE A 764 92.70 -30.94 -8.11
N GLU A 765 91.86 -29.91 -8.04
CA GLU A 765 90.41 -30.06 -8.19
C GLU A 765 90.02 -30.55 -9.59
N GLN A 766 89.03 -31.43 -9.66
CA GLN A 766 88.60 -32.20 -10.82
C GLN A 766 87.07 -32.16 -10.96
N GLY A 767 86.56 -32.48 -12.15
CA GLY A 767 85.14 -32.37 -12.49
C GLY A 767 84.74 -30.97 -12.97
N HIS A 768 83.57 -30.49 -12.55
CA HIS A 768 83.01 -29.18 -12.97
C HIS A 768 83.79 -27.95 -12.46
N PHE A 769 84.84 -28.17 -11.66
CA PHE A 769 85.67 -27.15 -11.03
C PHE A 769 87.15 -27.26 -11.47
N ARG A 770 87.48 -28.17 -12.41
CA ARG A 770 88.86 -28.54 -12.78
C ARG A 770 89.67 -27.40 -13.42
N LYS A 771 90.98 -27.38 -13.12
CA LYS A 771 92.01 -26.69 -13.93
C LYS A 771 93.20 -27.64 -14.13
N TYR A 772 93.30 -28.29 -15.29
CA TYR A 772 94.54 -28.96 -15.69
C TYR A 772 94.70 -28.93 -17.21
N LYS A 773 95.79 -28.30 -17.68
CA LYS A 773 96.16 -28.04 -19.09
C LYS A 773 95.13 -27.31 -19.97
N PHE A 774 93.89 -27.13 -19.50
CA PHE A 774 92.83 -26.33 -20.14
C PHE A 774 92.24 -25.39 -19.08
N SER A 775 92.14 -24.09 -19.39
CA SER A 775 91.50 -23.14 -18.49
C SER A 775 90.01 -23.14 -18.78
N THR A 776 89.24 -23.90 -18.01
CA THR A 776 87.77 -23.84 -18.04
C THR A 776 87.29 -22.95 -16.90
N GLU A 777 86.32 -22.09 -17.20
CA GLU A 777 85.50 -21.46 -16.17
C GLU A 777 84.76 -22.57 -15.40
N PRO A 778 84.62 -22.46 -14.05
CA PRO A 778 83.84 -23.44 -13.30
C PRO A 778 82.37 -23.40 -13.73
N VAL A 779 81.70 -24.56 -13.69
CA VAL A 779 80.27 -24.62 -14.00
C VAL A 779 79.48 -23.98 -12.84
N SER A 780 78.95 -22.79 -13.08
CA SER A 780 78.04 -22.06 -12.20
C SER A 780 76.76 -22.87 -11.87
N CYS A 781 76.16 -22.61 -10.70
CA CYS A 781 74.91 -23.23 -10.26
C CYS A 781 73.78 -23.03 -11.28
N THR A 782 73.75 -21.87 -11.97
CA THR A 782 72.72 -21.54 -12.96
C THR A 782 72.69 -22.47 -14.17
N PHE A 783 73.80 -23.13 -14.50
CA PHE A 783 73.80 -24.07 -15.62
C PHE A 783 72.95 -25.30 -15.36
N CYS A 784 72.82 -25.73 -14.11
CA CYS A 784 72.06 -26.93 -13.72
C CYS A 784 70.78 -26.60 -12.95
N HIS A 785 70.71 -25.42 -12.32
CA HIS A 785 69.57 -24.95 -11.54
C HIS A 785 69.00 -23.67 -12.14
N SER A 786 68.98 -23.56 -13.47
CA SER A 786 68.52 -22.37 -14.20
C SER A 786 67.09 -21.96 -13.83
N GLY A 787 66.27 -22.94 -13.44
CA GLY A 787 64.92 -22.71 -12.94
C GLY A 787 64.84 -22.08 -11.55
N THR A 788 65.94 -22.05 -10.77
CA THR A 788 66.00 -21.54 -9.39
C THR A 788 66.94 -20.34 -9.26
N VAL A 789 68.06 -20.33 -9.97
CA VAL A 789 69.07 -19.27 -10.00
C VAL A 789 69.46 -18.95 -11.45
N ASN A 790 69.52 -17.67 -11.82
CA ASN A 790 69.76 -17.22 -13.21
C ASN A 790 71.07 -16.43 -13.41
N THR A 791 71.79 -16.14 -12.32
CA THR A 791 73.04 -15.39 -12.31
C THR A 791 74.25 -16.32 -12.27
N LEU A 792 75.34 -15.91 -12.91
CA LEU A 792 76.61 -16.62 -12.81
C LEU A 792 77.23 -16.37 -11.43
N ASN A 793 77.67 -17.44 -10.75
CA ASN A 793 78.49 -17.30 -9.56
C ASN A 793 79.79 -16.56 -9.94
N LYS A 794 80.22 -15.59 -9.11
CA LYS A 794 81.62 -15.17 -9.15
C LYS A 794 82.44 -16.34 -8.61
N PHE A 795 83.68 -16.48 -9.05
CA PHE A 795 84.57 -17.51 -8.52
C PHE A 795 85.93 -16.94 -8.15
N TYR A 796 86.54 -17.51 -7.13
CA TYR A 796 87.89 -17.21 -6.70
C TYR A 796 88.75 -18.47 -6.73
N ARG A 797 89.96 -18.33 -7.29
CA ARG A 797 91.01 -19.36 -7.33
C ARG A 797 92.30 -18.75 -6.76
N PRO A 798 92.91 -19.35 -5.72
CA PRO A 798 94.22 -18.90 -5.23
C PRO A 798 95.27 -18.93 -6.36
N SER A 799 96.22 -18.00 -6.38
CA SER A 799 97.15 -17.80 -7.51
C SER A 799 98.40 -18.70 -7.48
N VAL A 800 98.72 -19.34 -6.36
CA VAL A 800 99.99 -20.06 -6.17
C VAL A 800 99.78 -21.58 -6.21
N TYR A 801 100.42 -22.24 -7.18
CA TYR A 801 100.65 -23.69 -7.16
C TYR A 801 102.04 -23.92 -6.55
N ASN A 802 102.12 -24.44 -5.33
CA ASN A 802 103.39 -24.82 -4.69
C ASN A 802 103.28 -26.25 -4.14
N PRO A 803 103.87 -27.28 -4.79
CA PRO A 803 103.89 -28.63 -4.23
C PRO A 803 104.82 -28.67 -3.00
N PRO A 804 104.50 -29.32 -1.87
CA PRO A 804 103.38 -30.21 -1.54
C PRO A 804 102.44 -29.68 -0.43
N SER A 805 102.38 -28.38 -0.16
CA SER A 805 101.73 -27.84 1.05
C SER A 805 100.42 -27.07 0.87
N GLN A 806 99.94 -26.77 -0.35
CA GLN A 806 98.63 -26.13 -0.55
C GLN A 806 97.85 -26.64 -1.77
N PRO A 807 96.58 -27.06 -1.61
CA PRO A 807 95.71 -27.50 -2.71
C PRO A 807 95.20 -26.32 -3.56
N TYR A 808 95.02 -26.53 -4.86
CA TYR A 808 94.54 -25.53 -5.81
C TYR A 808 93.04 -25.76 -6.12
N PHE A 809 92.15 -24.91 -5.59
CA PHE A 809 90.69 -25.10 -5.66
C PHE A 809 89.90 -23.84 -6.04
N THR A 810 88.66 -24.03 -6.48
CA THR A 810 87.73 -23.00 -6.95
C THR A 810 86.58 -22.82 -5.96
N ASN A 811 86.42 -21.63 -5.40
CA ASN A 811 85.27 -21.27 -4.58
C ASN A 811 84.28 -20.47 -5.41
N LEU A 812 83.02 -20.91 -5.43
CA LEU A 812 81.92 -20.11 -5.98
C LEU A 812 81.40 -19.17 -4.90
N SER A 813 81.15 -17.92 -5.28
CA SER A 813 80.38 -16.98 -4.47
C SER A 813 78.92 -17.44 -4.43
N ALA A 814 78.16 -16.95 -3.46
CA ALA A 814 76.72 -17.09 -3.52
C ALA A 814 76.12 -16.42 -4.77
N VAL A 815 74.93 -16.90 -5.14
CA VAL A 815 74.05 -16.34 -6.18
C VAL A 815 72.69 -16.05 -5.57
N ALA A 816 71.96 -15.08 -6.12
CA ALA A 816 70.61 -14.79 -5.66
C ALA A 816 69.62 -15.83 -6.21
N ILE A 817 68.64 -16.21 -5.38
CA ILE A 817 67.49 -16.99 -5.83
C ILE A 817 66.65 -16.12 -6.76
N SER A 818 66.42 -16.61 -7.97
CA SER A 818 65.57 -15.93 -8.97
C SER A 818 64.16 -16.48 -9.03
N ASN A 819 63.95 -17.73 -8.59
CA ASN A 819 62.63 -18.34 -8.49
C ASN A 819 62.45 -19.04 -7.14
N PHE A 820 61.67 -18.40 -6.27
CA PHE A 820 61.42 -18.87 -4.92
C PHE A 820 60.44 -20.04 -4.88
N SER A 821 59.64 -20.27 -5.93
CA SER A 821 58.71 -21.40 -6.01
C SER A 821 59.46 -22.72 -6.07
N ASN A 822 60.46 -22.80 -6.95
CA ASN A 822 61.34 -23.97 -7.06
C ASN A 822 62.19 -24.15 -5.79
N HIS A 823 62.61 -23.06 -5.16
CA HIS A 823 63.42 -23.15 -3.94
C HIS A 823 62.69 -23.80 -2.74
N VAL A 824 61.35 -23.69 -2.65
CA VAL A 824 60.56 -24.18 -1.50
C VAL A 824 59.69 -25.40 -1.82
N ASN A 825 59.87 -26.00 -2.99
CA ASN A 825 59.01 -27.10 -3.44
C ASN A 825 59.35 -28.46 -2.80
N GLY A 826 60.46 -28.52 -2.05
CA GLY A 826 60.94 -29.75 -1.40
C GLY A 826 61.68 -30.70 -2.34
N LYS A 827 62.06 -30.24 -3.53
CA LYS A 827 62.83 -30.97 -4.54
C LYS A 827 64.13 -30.22 -4.85
N ASN A 828 65.18 -30.96 -5.20
CA ASN A 828 66.38 -30.38 -5.78
C ASN A 828 66.16 -30.24 -7.30
N ASP A 829 65.55 -29.14 -7.74
CA ASP A 829 65.21 -28.95 -9.15
C ASP A 829 66.46 -28.80 -10.02
N VAL A 830 66.74 -29.80 -10.84
CA VAL A 830 67.79 -29.75 -11.87
C VAL A 830 67.14 -29.42 -13.20
N ILE A 831 67.29 -28.18 -13.63
CA ILE A 831 66.84 -27.65 -14.91
C ILE A 831 68.05 -27.02 -15.59
N PHE A 832 68.52 -27.67 -16.66
CA PHE A 832 69.71 -27.22 -17.38
C PHE A 832 69.45 -25.97 -18.22
N ASP A 833 70.37 -25.01 -18.14
CA ASP A 833 70.39 -23.85 -19.04
C ASP A 833 70.88 -24.29 -20.43
N LYS A 834 69.98 -24.24 -21.42
CA LYS A 834 70.28 -24.64 -22.80
C LYS A 834 70.90 -23.51 -23.63
N GLN A 835 70.99 -22.30 -23.12
CA GLN A 835 71.43 -21.12 -23.88
C GLN A 835 72.78 -20.61 -23.42
N LYS A 836 73.06 -20.63 -22.10
CA LYS A 836 74.36 -20.20 -21.58
C LYS A 836 75.48 -21.10 -22.10
N THR A 837 76.58 -20.47 -22.48
CA THR A 837 77.83 -21.12 -22.84
C THR A 837 78.88 -20.89 -21.76
N PHE A 838 79.81 -21.82 -21.63
CA PHE A 838 81.04 -21.64 -20.85
C PHE A 838 82.25 -21.83 -21.75
N THR A 839 83.33 -21.13 -21.42
CA THR A 839 84.55 -21.10 -22.22
C THR A 839 85.52 -22.20 -21.80
N VAL A 840 86.01 -22.94 -22.80
CA VAL A 840 87.10 -23.90 -22.66
C VAL A 840 88.28 -23.42 -23.49
N TYR A 841 89.36 -23.03 -22.82
CA TYR A 841 90.60 -22.62 -23.46
C TYR A 841 91.58 -23.78 -23.58
N TYR A 842 92.02 -24.05 -24.81
CA TYR A 842 93.06 -24.99 -25.17
C TYR A 842 94.35 -24.21 -25.46
N PRO A 843 95.39 -24.26 -24.60
CA PRO A 843 96.62 -23.46 -24.74
C PRO A 843 97.55 -23.92 -25.85
N GLY A 844 97.09 -24.78 -26.77
CA GLY A 844 97.91 -25.34 -27.84
C GLY A 844 99.04 -26.23 -27.31
N MET A 845 99.68 -26.95 -28.22
CA MET A 845 100.97 -27.58 -27.99
C MET A 845 101.82 -27.32 -29.23
N PRO A 846 102.52 -26.18 -29.29
CA PRO A 846 103.31 -25.79 -30.47
C PRO A 846 104.33 -26.86 -30.85
N SER A 847 104.91 -27.55 -29.87
CA SER A 847 105.87 -28.66 -30.05
C SER A 847 105.30 -29.87 -30.79
N TRP A 848 103.97 -29.96 -30.88
CA TRP A 848 103.24 -31.05 -31.53
C TRP A 848 102.39 -30.54 -32.71
N GLY A 849 102.60 -29.28 -33.15
CA GLY A 849 101.85 -28.67 -34.24
C GLY A 849 100.38 -28.37 -33.92
N ILE A 850 99.99 -28.38 -32.64
CA ILE A 850 98.60 -28.15 -32.22
C ILE A 850 98.41 -26.67 -31.87
N PRO A 851 97.58 -25.91 -32.61
CA PRO A 851 97.36 -24.50 -32.34
C PRO A 851 96.53 -24.29 -31.07
N GLU A 852 96.67 -23.11 -30.47
CA GLU A 852 95.74 -22.67 -29.42
C GLU A 852 94.31 -22.62 -29.96
N LYS A 853 93.34 -23.00 -29.14
CA LYS A 853 91.93 -23.00 -29.51
C LYS A 853 91.07 -22.59 -28.34
N THR A 854 90.17 -21.64 -28.53
CA THR A 854 89.09 -21.36 -27.57
C THR A 854 87.81 -21.94 -28.13
N THR A 855 87.11 -22.76 -27.34
CA THR A 855 85.82 -23.32 -27.73
C THR A 855 84.75 -22.95 -26.70
N PHE A 856 83.57 -22.59 -27.20
CA PHE A 856 82.40 -22.32 -26.37
C PHE A 856 81.51 -23.56 -26.37
N TYR A 857 81.16 -24.05 -25.18
CA TYR A 857 80.25 -25.17 -25.01
C TYR A 857 78.97 -24.70 -24.33
N SER A 858 77.82 -25.09 -24.86
CA SER A 858 76.53 -25.02 -24.18
C SER A 858 76.15 -26.42 -23.67
N LEU A 859 75.19 -26.48 -22.74
CA LEU A 859 74.53 -27.74 -22.38
C LEU A 859 73.39 -28.09 -23.37
N SER A 860 73.34 -27.43 -24.53
CA SER A 860 72.21 -27.50 -25.47
C SER A 860 72.24 -28.80 -26.29
N SER A 861 71.36 -29.74 -25.96
CA SER A 861 71.09 -30.93 -26.76
C SER A 861 69.59 -31.19 -26.88
N ALA A 862 69.20 -32.01 -27.85
CA ALA A 862 67.88 -32.61 -27.86
C ALA A 862 67.80 -33.58 -26.67
N ASN A 863 66.86 -33.34 -25.75
CA ASN A 863 66.52 -34.21 -24.61
C ASN A 863 67.58 -34.31 -23.49
N VAL A 864 68.27 -33.20 -23.17
CA VAL A 864 69.03 -33.11 -21.91
C VAL A 864 68.15 -33.44 -20.70
N GLY A 865 68.61 -34.33 -19.82
CA GLY A 865 67.83 -34.80 -18.67
C GLY A 865 68.67 -35.13 -17.44
N TYR A 866 68.01 -35.09 -16.29
CA TYR A 866 68.54 -35.54 -15.00
C TYR A 866 67.52 -36.46 -14.33
N SER A 867 67.97 -37.65 -13.92
CA SER A 867 67.17 -38.58 -13.11
C SER A 867 67.50 -38.38 -11.65
N THR A 868 66.50 -38.02 -10.84
CA THR A 868 66.64 -37.87 -9.39
C THR A 868 66.80 -39.22 -8.67
N GLU A 869 66.26 -40.30 -9.23
CA GLU A 869 66.32 -41.65 -8.67
C GLU A 869 67.72 -42.26 -8.79
N THR A 870 68.29 -42.22 -9.99
CA THR A 870 69.62 -42.78 -10.28
C THR A 870 70.74 -41.76 -10.11
N LYS A 871 70.39 -40.48 -9.94
CA LYS A 871 71.30 -39.33 -9.92
C LYS A 871 72.20 -39.28 -11.17
N THR A 872 71.63 -39.54 -12.36
CA THR A 872 72.37 -39.58 -13.63
C THR A 872 71.92 -38.48 -14.59
N CYS A 873 72.88 -37.87 -15.29
CA CYS A 873 72.66 -36.92 -16.38
C CYS A 873 72.70 -37.64 -17.73
N SER A 874 71.78 -37.31 -18.62
CA SER A 874 71.67 -37.87 -19.97
C SER A 874 71.71 -36.78 -21.04
N ASN A 875 72.27 -37.13 -22.20
CA ASN A 875 72.29 -36.32 -23.42
C ASN A 875 72.97 -34.95 -23.26
N ILE A 876 73.81 -34.70 -22.25
CA ILE A 876 74.55 -33.43 -22.14
C ILE A 876 75.55 -33.32 -23.30
N SER A 877 75.60 -32.18 -24.00
CA SER A 877 76.45 -31.98 -25.20
C SER A 877 77.93 -32.23 -24.93
N CYS A 878 78.40 -31.98 -23.71
CA CYS A 878 79.76 -32.26 -23.26
C CYS A 878 80.02 -33.75 -22.95
N HIS A 879 78.99 -34.59 -22.82
CA HIS A 879 79.09 -36.02 -22.47
C HIS A 879 79.03 -36.98 -23.68
N LEU A 880 78.95 -36.49 -24.92
CA LEU A 880 79.05 -37.27 -26.18
C LEU A 880 78.47 -38.70 -26.20
N GLY A 881 77.15 -38.78 -26.19
CA GLY A 881 76.46 -40.07 -26.36
C GLY A 881 76.46 -40.93 -25.10
N GLN A 882 77.05 -40.47 -23.99
CA GLN A 882 76.86 -41.10 -22.69
C GLN A 882 75.44 -40.79 -22.19
N THR A 883 74.68 -41.84 -21.91
CA THR A 883 73.27 -41.77 -21.54
C THR A 883 73.04 -41.80 -20.02
N SER A 884 74.05 -42.11 -19.21
CA SER A 884 73.89 -42.35 -17.76
C SER A 884 75.07 -41.85 -16.90
N VAL A 885 75.63 -40.67 -17.19
CA VAL A 885 76.74 -40.11 -16.41
C VAL A 885 76.26 -39.81 -14.99
N LYS A 886 76.87 -40.45 -13.98
CA LYS A 886 76.45 -40.30 -12.58
C LYS A 886 76.95 -38.98 -12.01
N TRP A 887 76.04 -38.22 -11.41
CA TRP A 887 76.32 -36.93 -10.80
C TRP A 887 77.35 -37.07 -9.67
N GLY A 888 78.38 -36.22 -9.71
CA GLY A 888 79.46 -36.19 -8.72
C GLY A 888 80.49 -37.33 -8.82
N GLN A 889 80.43 -38.17 -9.86
CA GLN A 889 81.42 -39.24 -10.06
C GLN A 889 82.67 -38.70 -10.79
N PRO A 890 83.89 -38.90 -10.25
CA PRO A 890 85.11 -38.41 -10.89
C PRO A 890 85.47 -39.23 -12.14
N TYR A 891 86.12 -38.58 -13.12
CA TYR A 891 86.72 -39.26 -14.26
C TYR A 891 87.98 -40.02 -13.84
N ARG A 892 88.05 -41.32 -14.11
CA ARG A 892 89.19 -42.18 -13.81
C ARG A 892 89.84 -42.64 -15.11
N ALA A 893 90.90 -41.95 -15.51
CA ALA A 893 91.65 -42.21 -16.75
C ALA A 893 92.22 -43.66 -16.88
N TYR A 894 92.25 -44.43 -15.80
CA TYR A 894 92.96 -45.72 -15.71
C TYR A 894 92.06 -46.96 -15.55
N LYS A 895 90.72 -46.81 -15.53
CA LYS A 895 89.80 -47.96 -15.48
C LYS A 895 89.04 -48.09 -16.81
N TYR A 896 89.29 -49.15 -17.55
CA TYR A 896 88.64 -49.47 -18.84
C TYR A 896 87.24 -50.09 -18.69
N GLU A 897 86.80 -50.37 -17.46
CA GLU A 897 85.53 -51.06 -17.19
C GLU A 897 84.41 -50.06 -16.83
N SER A 898 83.35 -50.06 -17.65
CA SER A 898 82.14 -49.20 -17.62
C SER A 898 82.30 -47.78 -18.19
N ASN A 899 82.34 -47.75 -19.52
CA ASN A 899 82.53 -46.57 -20.37
C ASN A 899 81.37 -45.53 -20.38
N ASP A 900 80.25 -45.81 -19.70
CA ASP A 900 79.02 -45.01 -19.78
C ASP A 900 78.76 -44.10 -18.56
N ILE A 901 79.57 -44.21 -17.49
CA ILE A 901 79.31 -43.53 -16.20
C ILE A 901 80.28 -42.35 -15.93
N GLU A 902 81.40 -42.21 -16.66
CA GLU A 902 82.47 -41.23 -16.38
C GLU A 902 82.72 -40.21 -17.52
N CYS A 903 83.00 -38.94 -17.21
CA CYS A 903 83.05 -37.82 -18.18
C CYS A 903 84.21 -37.88 -19.22
N LYS A 904 83.97 -38.37 -20.44
CA LYS A 904 85.06 -38.59 -21.42
C LYS A 904 85.57 -37.36 -22.18
N ARG A 905 84.73 -36.56 -22.85
CA ARG A 905 85.20 -35.53 -23.82
C ARG A 905 86.05 -34.41 -23.20
N CYS A 906 85.79 -34.02 -21.95
CA CYS A 906 86.58 -32.97 -21.28
C CYS A 906 87.91 -33.48 -20.70
N HIS A 907 88.04 -34.80 -20.48
CA HIS A 907 89.20 -35.39 -19.81
C HIS A 907 90.08 -36.25 -20.71
N THR A 908 89.58 -36.73 -21.84
CA THR A 908 90.43 -37.22 -22.92
C THR A 908 91.01 -36.00 -23.63
N ALA A 909 92.34 -35.84 -23.57
CA ALA A 909 93.03 -34.88 -24.44
C ALA A 909 92.61 -35.13 -25.91
N PRO A 910 92.68 -34.13 -26.80
CA PRO A 910 92.53 -34.36 -28.23
C PRO A 910 93.75 -35.13 -28.73
N TYR A 911 93.86 -36.41 -28.37
CA TYR A 911 94.68 -37.35 -29.11
C TYR A 911 93.83 -37.79 -30.30
N PRO A 912 94.23 -37.48 -31.54
CA PRO A 912 93.65 -38.12 -32.70
C PRO A 912 94.10 -39.59 -32.64
N TYR A 913 93.25 -40.48 -32.14
CA TYR A 913 93.40 -41.88 -32.48
C TYR A 913 93.02 -42.02 -33.95
N ILE A 914 94.07 -42.04 -34.77
CA ILE A 914 94.06 -42.50 -36.15
C ILE A 914 93.53 -43.93 -36.12
N ASN A 915 92.33 -44.17 -36.65
CA ASN A 915 91.92 -45.52 -37.03
C ASN A 915 92.57 -45.84 -38.38
N PHE A 916 93.55 -46.75 -38.34
CA PHE A 916 93.77 -47.73 -39.39
C PHE A 916 92.62 -48.75 -39.40
#